data_AF-A0A812MXW4-F1
#
_entry.id   AF-A0A812MXW4-F1
#
_cell.length_a   1.000
_cell.length_b   1.000
_cell.length_c   1.000
_cell.angle_alpha   90.00
_cell.angle_beta   90.00
_cell.angle_gamma   90.00
#
_symmetry.space_group_name_H-M   'P 1'
#
loop_
_entity.id
_entity.type
_entity.pdbx_description
1 polymer ?
#
loop_
_entity_poly.entity_id
_entity_poly.type
_entity_poly.pdbx_seq_one_letter_code
_entity_poly.pdbx_strand_id
1 'polypeptide(L)'
;MAALIRDAPTLVLAEDPSTQETQTLVVETQEQQANGASQAEPQADGASQAEEPQADGASHAEPQADGASQAGASSALQTNPASTSTGGDGDEQGVRDVQKAIVNFASYHKLDVSAVTKKQVIDSTEGIMFWATQKEDLSARGSHAQQMKRAMKWRPDMSAAYMVLTDAMKLEFRRAWTATKSFDFMVTTRTTSTSFRKRRDEIGKFVTKLQLVNILGGTDQPEAVRQADRYIAMCSRPGLKDESFLNFEFCTLYNDWLDAMTYFWVETLISSSNEQQWTNTVTVETRETVPNSLAEKVNVCQALRAYAHAMQKPLNQVSEKDVAETTLGIKGYAELYKTMSPEAQANFPRKDGSNNAAFTKTGKDAVEAGRANKRTKQAAEEADGNGSPGPDGSDTPNPKTKTKKDQTGPKKEKEVKEFLAMEQSSDVAIGRVMHEKAKNPDGWTWASDLLASYKNFRTEVLKLYCDNPDFQSLKVAALSPKESAKIKKEHGDGYVGKLVEFVTVLGPPITKMAEAAFQIEQMASAKLSAAEVTVANDDMRQKLYRILIYRRKTRGRTLSKAFPALGLPKGSRLEPSAAMPDVALFDSMTTPFICQFYLGGEHGRVLHDSPFLRIPGVSLATWNIDLLHTWHFGPLSTFITVTLRRFLDTDIWKPSIVGLDKEELNKLSLLCMRAELQSHYKLRRQTDPNWSKKGSEVWNLTLSMLAEKHLKAKAAETHGLLAFVCEMLQKYSHQLSTSGSEQDQLFFELLRHAGQSALAFDAVLARHGRQIDEGAAEEMLMHYNRFIVLCNRAGLPILPKAHLMYHCIQRSVEQGNPRTYTTYVDESYNGAIARVCRSVHRRGWAYAVYRKLQILETVKAESRTGDGMDCSGGTVFKPYYIR
;
A
#
# COMPACT_ATOMS: atom_id res chain seq x y z
N MET A 1 -15.23 3.21 49.16
CA MET A 1 -15.51 4.66 49.05
C MET A 1 -16.50 4.90 47.93
N ALA A 2 -17.76 4.59 48.18
CA ALA A 2 -18.87 4.80 47.26
C ALA A 2 -19.89 5.68 48.00
N ALA A 3 -19.90 6.97 47.66
CA ALA A 3 -20.94 7.97 47.88
C ALA A 3 -20.24 9.34 47.90
N LEU A 4 -20.42 10.13 46.83
CA LEU A 4 -20.53 11.59 46.87
C LEU A 4 -20.57 12.14 45.44
N ILE A 5 -21.38 13.19 45.27
CA ILE A 5 -21.56 14.04 44.08
C ILE A 5 -22.67 13.54 43.11
N ARG A 6 -23.92 13.72 43.55
CA ARG A 6 -25.00 14.25 42.71
C ARG A 6 -25.17 15.71 43.11
N ASP A 7 -25.21 16.59 42.11
CA ASP A 7 -25.98 17.85 42.05
C ASP A 7 -25.24 18.91 41.21
N ALA A 8 -25.73 19.13 39.99
CA ALA A 8 -25.50 20.35 39.23
C ALA A 8 -26.81 20.68 38.48
N PRO A 9 -27.35 21.91 38.61
CA PRO A 9 -28.64 22.26 38.04
C PRO A 9 -28.55 22.63 36.56
N THR A 10 -29.55 22.17 35.83
CA THR A 10 -29.86 22.46 34.43
C THR A 10 -30.15 23.95 34.24
N LEU A 11 -29.32 24.63 33.44
CA LEU A 11 -29.54 26.02 33.04
C LEU A 11 -30.33 26.03 31.72
N VAL A 12 -31.60 26.43 31.81
CA VAL A 12 -32.51 26.68 30.70
C VAL A 12 -32.17 28.05 30.11
N LEU A 13 -31.88 28.11 28.80
CA LEU A 13 -31.83 29.36 28.05
C LEU A 13 -32.99 29.42 27.06
N ALA A 14 -33.69 30.54 27.12
CA ALA A 14 -34.91 30.86 26.40
C ALA A 14 -34.69 31.14 24.90
N GLU A 15 -35.76 30.95 24.14
CA GLU A 15 -35.88 31.20 22.70
C GLU A 15 -36.20 32.68 22.38
N ASP A 16 -35.64 33.13 21.25
CA ASP A 16 -36.15 34.09 20.23
C ASP A 16 -36.38 35.58 20.58
N PRO A 17 -36.65 36.49 19.61
CA PRO A 17 -36.32 36.54 18.16
C PRO A 17 -35.73 37.91 17.72
N SER A 18 -35.12 38.01 16.52
CA SER A 18 -35.38 39.16 15.63
C SER A 18 -34.76 39.00 14.22
N THR A 19 -35.66 39.03 13.25
CA THR A 19 -35.52 39.35 11.83
C THR A 19 -34.95 40.75 11.59
N GLN A 20 -34.12 40.91 10.55
CA GLN A 20 -34.16 42.09 9.67
C GLN A 20 -33.52 41.81 8.31
N GLU A 21 -34.26 42.20 7.27
CA GLU A 21 -33.98 42.11 5.83
C GLU A 21 -33.04 43.23 5.35
N THR A 22 -32.74 43.15 4.04
CA THR A 22 -32.21 44.16 3.10
C THR A 22 -30.72 44.53 3.26
N GLN A 23 -29.91 44.72 2.20
CA GLN A 23 -30.20 45.21 0.86
C GLN A 23 -29.04 44.88 -0.11
N THR A 24 -29.41 44.58 -1.36
CA THR A 24 -28.54 44.44 -2.53
C THR A 24 -27.96 45.80 -2.94
N LEU A 25 -26.67 45.88 -3.22
CA LEU A 25 -26.07 47.05 -3.88
C LEU A 25 -25.17 46.60 -5.03
N VAL A 26 -25.69 46.89 -6.22
CA VAL A 26 -25.02 46.87 -7.52
C VAL A 26 -24.16 48.13 -7.60
N VAL A 27 -22.90 48.00 -7.98
CA VAL A 27 -22.11 49.11 -8.55
C VAL A 27 -21.43 48.62 -9.81
N GLU A 28 -21.74 49.34 -10.88
CA GLU A 28 -21.34 49.14 -12.25
C GLU A 28 -20.13 50.04 -12.58
N THR A 29 -19.31 49.54 -13.51
CA THR A 29 -18.43 50.25 -14.47
C THR A 29 -17.28 51.15 -14.00
N GLN A 30 -16.07 50.82 -14.47
CA GLN A 30 -15.36 51.71 -15.41
C GLN A 30 -14.38 50.95 -16.31
N GLU A 31 -14.61 51.06 -17.61
CA GLU A 31 -13.72 50.70 -18.72
C GLU A 31 -12.60 51.73 -18.87
N GLN A 32 -11.39 51.28 -19.22
CA GLN A 32 -10.48 52.06 -20.07
C GLN A 32 -9.82 51.13 -21.09
N GLN A 33 -10.20 51.34 -22.36
CA GLN A 33 -9.51 50.86 -23.56
C GLN A 33 -8.35 51.81 -23.91
N ALA A 34 -7.23 51.27 -24.41
CA ALA A 34 -6.44 51.88 -25.49
C ALA A 34 -5.35 50.92 -26.04
N ASN A 35 -5.64 50.35 -27.22
CA ASN A 35 -4.85 50.23 -28.45
C ASN A 35 -3.30 50.14 -28.48
N GLY A 36 -2.81 49.27 -29.40
CA GLY A 36 -1.57 49.42 -30.18
C GLY A 36 -0.72 48.14 -30.26
N ALA A 37 -0.94 47.20 -31.17
CA ALA A 37 -0.52 47.17 -32.59
C ALA A 37 0.98 46.83 -32.85
N SER A 38 1.18 45.60 -33.36
CA SER A 38 2.10 45.16 -34.43
C SER A 38 3.65 45.16 -34.34
N GLN A 39 4.17 43.99 -34.73
CA GLN A 39 5.29 43.69 -35.65
C GLN A 39 6.68 43.25 -35.12
N ALA A 40 7.14 42.20 -35.82
CA ALA A 40 8.50 41.84 -36.24
C ALA A 40 9.33 40.87 -35.36
N GLU A 41 9.57 39.67 -35.91
CA GLU A 41 10.75 38.81 -35.69
C GLU A 41 12.03 39.52 -36.20
N PRO A 42 13.25 39.03 -35.88
CA PRO A 42 13.87 37.99 -36.73
C PRO A 42 14.82 36.97 -36.04
N GLN A 43 14.91 35.81 -36.71
CA GLN A 43 16.09 34.95 -37.02
C GLN A 43 17.01 34.38 -35.91
N ALA A 44 17.23 33.05 -35.97
CA ALA A 44 18.56 32.46 -36.25
C ALA A 44 18.49 30.94 -36.53
N ASP A 45 19.32 30.54 -37.50
CA ASP A 45 19.45 29.24 -38.18
C ASP A 45 20.05 28.08 -37.35
N GLY A 46 19.90 26.85 -37.86
CA GLY A 46 20.72 25.71 -37.46
C GLY A 46 20.27 24.36 -38.03
N ALA A 47 20.63 24.08 -39.29
CA ALA A 47 20.43 22.81 -39.98
C ALA A 47 21.44 21.72 -39.56
N SER A 48 21.03 20.44 -39.57
CA SER A 48 21.85 19.32 -40.14
C SER A 48 21.01 18.04 -40.37
N GLN A 49 21.39 17.34 -41.44
CA GLN A 49 20.75 16.21 -42.12
C GLN A 49 21.13 14.84 -41.54
N ALA A 50 20.36 13.79 -41.89
CA ALA A 50 20.81 12.42 -42.28
C ALA A 50 19.56 11.51 -42.34
N GLU A 51 19.05 11.15 -43.52
CA GLU A 51 19.40 9.98 -44.38
C GLU A 51 18.50 8.76 -44.14
N GLU A 52 17.65 8.48 -45.14
CA GLU A 52 17.11 7.15 -45.46
C GLU A 52 18.23 6.25 -46.01
N PRO A 53 18.02 4.92 -46.10
CA PRO A 53 17.80 4.40 -47.45
C PRO A 53 16.76 3.29 -47.59
N GLN A 54 16.39 3.14 -48.87
CA GLN A 54 15.35 2.34 -49.50
C GLN A 54 15.57 0.82 -49.52
N ALA A 55 14.49 0.18 -49.96
CA ALA A 55 14.24 -1.23 -50.18
C ALA A 55 15.08 -1.90 -51.30
N ASP A 56 15.10 -3.24 -51.29
CA ASP A 56 15.04 -4.08 -52.48
C ASP A 56 14.46 -5.47 -52.14
N GLY A 57 13.69 -6.04 -53.07
CA GLY A 57 12.93 -7.28 -52.89
C GLY A 57 13.56 -8.53 -53.51
N ALA A 58 12.86 -9.67 -53.41
CA ALA A 58 12.83 -10.75 -54.42
C ALA A 58 11.92 -11.92 -53.98
N SER A 59 11.33 -12.55 -55.00
CA SER A 59 10.38 -13.66 -55.08
C SER A 59 10.95 -15.07 -54.90
N HIS A 60 10.09 -16.04 -54.53
CA HIS A 60 10.03 -17.48 -54.92
C HIS A 60 9.20 -18.22 -53.84
N ALA A 61 8.56 -19.39 -54.00
CA ALA A 61 7.95 -20.18 -55.06
C ALA A 61 7.26 -21.37 -54.34
N GLU A 62 6.17 -21.91 -54.89
CA GLU A 62 5.47 -23.12 -54.38
C GLU A 62 6.34 -24.38 -54.45
N PRO A 63 5.91 -25.48 -53.81
CA PRO A 63 5.43 -26.58 -54.66
C PRO A 63 4.18 -27.32 -54.16
N GLN A 64 3.42 -27.80 -55.15
CA GLN A 64 2.38 -28.82 -55.08
C GLN A 64 2.94 -30.24 -54.80
N ALA A 65 2.12 -31.11 -54.23
CA ALA A 65 2.17 -32.56 -54.50
C ALA A 65 0.78 -33.20 -54.30
N ASP A 66 0.32 -33.86 -55.37
CA ASP A 66 -0.87 -34.70 -55.49
C ASP A 66 -0.72 -36.09 -54.83
N GLY A 67 -1.84 -36.76 -54.55
CA GLY A 67 -1.86 -38.23 -54.36
C GLY A 67 -3.16 -38.83 -53.78
N ALA A 68 -4.03 -39.34 -54.65
CA ALA A 68 -5.23 -40.15 -54.40
C ALA A 68 -4.90 -41.54 -53.77
N SER A 69 -5.77 -42.47 -53.32
CA SER A 69 -7.15 -42.83 -53.68
C SER A 69 -7.72 -43.93 -52.73
N GLN A 70 -9.06 -44.03 -52.69
CA GLN A 70 -9.91 -45.25 -52.64
C GLN A 70 -10.26 -46.03 -51.34
N ALA A 71 -11.58 -45.96 -51.05
CA ALA A 71 -12.57 -47.04 -50.96
C ALA A 71 -12.72 -47.92 -49.71
N GLY A 72 -13.96 -48.01 -49.20
CA GLY A 72 -14.45 -49.10 -48.35
C GLY A 72 -15.70 -48.72 -47.54
N ALA A 73 -16.80 -49.43 -47.75
CA ALA A 73 -18.15 -49.07 -47.32
C ALA A 73 -18.57 -49.67 -45.96
N SER A 74 -19.66 -49.07 -45.42
CA SER A 74 -20.80 -49.70 -44.73
C SER A 74 -20.93 -49.68 -43.19
N SER A 75 -22.16 -49.35 -42.80
CA SER A 75 -22.96 -49.78 -41.64
C SER A 75 -22.99 -48.96 -40.34
N ALA A 76 -24.17 -48.38 -40.17
CA ALA A 76 -24.88 -47.93 -38.96
C ALA A 76 -24.44 -48.47 -37.59
N LEU A 77 -24.39 -47.57 -36.60
CA LEU A 77 -25.11 -47.71 -35.33
C LEU A 77 -25.09 -46.38 -34.54
N GLN A 78 -26.28 -45.99 -34.08
CA GLN A 78 -26.52 -44.90 -33.13
C GLN A 78 -25.86 -45.22 -31.79
N THR A 79 -25.10 -44.28 -31.22
CA THR A 79 -25.03 -44.03 -29.76
C THR A 79 -24.36 -42.67 -29.50
N ASN A 80 -24.97 -41.88 -28.62
CA ASN A 80 -24.48 -40.59 -28.15
C ASN A 80 -23.15 -40.72 -27.37
N PRO A 81 -22.24 -39.74 -27.48
CA PRO A 81 -21.36 -39.42 -26.36
C PRO A 81 -21.61 -37.97 -25.89
N ALA A 82 -22.10 -37.86 -24.66
CA ALA A 82 -21.92 -36.66 -23.87
C ALA A 82 -20.55 -36.75 -23.19
N SER A 83 -19.58 -35.97 -23.67
CA SER A 83 -18.33 -35.72 -22.94
C SER A 83 -18.16 -34.21 -22.76
N THR A 84 -17.92 -33.82 -21.52
CA THR A 84 -17.54 -32.46 -21.12
C THR A 84 -16.02 -32.44 -20.99
N SER A 85 -15.33 -32.19 -22.10
CA SER A 85 -13.96 -31.69 -22.09
C SER A 85 -14.01 -30.17 -21.92
N THR A 86 -13.24 -29.64 -20.97
CA THR A 86 -12.93 -28.20 -20.93
C THR A 86 -11.42 -28.08 -21.03
N GLY A 87 -10.96 -27.53 -22.16
CA GLY A 87 -9.57 -27.16 -22.39
C GLY A 87 -9.10 -27.56 -23.78
N GLY A 88 -9.39 -26.72 -24.78
CA GLY A 88 -8.75 -26.86 -26.09
C GLY A 88 -9.47 -26.34 -27.35
N ASP A 89 -10.63 -25.69 -27.29
CA ASP A 89 -11.40 -25.35 -28.52
C ASP A 89 -11.52 -23.84 -28.79
N GLY A 90 -10.40 -23.16 -29.02
CA GLY A 90 -10.42 -21.78 -29.53
C GLY A 90 -10.89 -21.69 -30.99
N ASP A 91 -10.52 -22.68 -31.82
CA ASP A 91 -10.74 -22.62 -33.28
C ASP A 91 -12.04 -23.27 -33.74
N GLU A 92 -12.61 -24.24 -33.01
CA GLU A 92 -13.87 -24.90 -33.43
C GLU A 92 -15.11 -24.00 -33.28
N GLN A 93 -15.11 -23.07 -32.33
CA GLN A 93 -16.29 -22.25 -32.05
C GLN A 93 -16.61 -21.30 -33.23
N GLY A 94 -15.58 -20.77 -33.89
CA GLY A 94 -15.73 -19.93 -35.09
C GLY A 94 -16.37 -20.65 -36.28
N VAL A 95 -16.21 -21.99 -36.37
CA VAL A 95 -16.81 -22.80 -37.44
C VAL A 95 -18.31 -23.04 -37.18
N ARG A 96 -18.71 -23.24 -35.91
CA ARG A 96 -20.11 -23.50 -35.55
C ARG A 96 -21.03 -22.30 -35.76
N ASP A 97 -20.55 -21.09 -35.50
CA ASP A 97 -21.34 -19.87 -35.64
C ASP A 97 -21.55 -19.46 -37.12
N VAL A 98 -20.60 -19.81 -38.00
CA VAL A 98 -20.73 -19.64 -39.46
C VAL A 98 -21.81 -20.57 -40.02
N GLN A 99 -21.81 -21.85 -39.63
CA GLN A 99 -22.80 -22.81 -40.12
C GLN A 99 -24.23 -22.42 -39.70
N LYS A 100 -24.39 -21.95 -38.46
CA LYS A 100 -25.68 -21.45 -37.96
C LYS A 100 -26.15 -20.22 -38.73
N ALA A 101 -25.24 -19.31 -39.08
CA ALA A 101 -25.56 -18.16 -39.91
C ALA A 101 -26.02 -18.57 -41.32
N ILE A 102 -25.35 -19.54 -41.96
CA ILE A 102 -25.73 -20.09 -43.26
C ILE A 102 -27.13 -20.72 -43.20
N VAL A 103 -27.43 -21.52 -42.19
CA VAL A 103 -28.75 -22.15 -42.01
C VAL A 103 -29.85 -21.11 -41.82
N ASN A 104 -29.61 -20.07 -41.01
CA ASN A 104 -30.61 -19.03 -40.79
C ASN A 104 -30.83 -18.16 -42.04
N PHE A 105 -29.75 -17.82 -42.76
CA PHE A 105 -29.84 -17.10 -44.04
C PHE A 105 -30.61 -17.93 -45.09
N ALA A 106 -30.25 -19.20 -45.27
CA ALA A 106 -30.93 -20.12 -46.19
C ALA A 106 -32.43 -20.24 -45.84
N SER A 107 -32.75 -20.41 -44.55
CA SER A 107 -34.13 -20.51 -44.07
C SER A 107 -34.93 -19.22 -44.31
N TYR A 108 -34.32 -18.05 -44.17
CA TYR A 108 -35.01 -16.77 -44.40
C TYR A 108 -35.28 -16.51 -45.88
N HIS A 109 -34.31 -16.81 -46.74
CA HIS A 109 -34.42 -16.63 -48.19
C HIS A 109 -35.06 -17.81 -48.93
N LYS A 110 -35.45 -18.87 -48.21
CA LYS A 110 -36.00 -20.13 -48.76
C LYS A 110 -35.05 -20.79 -49.78
N LEU A 111 -33.75 -20.70 -49.54
CA LEU A 111 -32.70 -21.35 -50.32
C LEU A 111 -32.33 -22.68 -49.67
N ASP A 112 -31.79 -23.61 -50.45
CA ASP A 112 -31.19 -24.81 -49.88
C ASP A 112 -29.89 -24.47 -49.15
N VAL A 113 -29.64 -25.12 -48.00
CA VAL A 113 -28.48 -24.83 -47.13
C VAL A 113 -27.17 -25.07 -47.88
N SER A 114 -27.15 -26.06 -48.79
CA SER A 114 -25.96 -26.37 -49.60
C SER A 114 -25.64 -25.31 -50.66
N ALA A 115 -26.62 -24.50 -51.07
CA ALA A 115 -26.48 -23.47 -52.10
C ALA A 115 -26.02 -22.11 -51.53
N VAL A 116 -25.99 -21.95 -50.20
CA VAL A 116 -25.60 -20.70 -49.55
C VAL A 116 -24.12 -20.74 -49.18
N THR A 117 -23.34 -19.88 -49.82
CA THR A 117 -21.91 -19.73 -49.54
C THR A 117 -21.67 -18.81 -48.35
N LYS A 118 -20.59 -19.04 -47.60
CA LYS A 118 -20.15 -18.14 -46.51
C LYS A 118 -20.03 -16.69 -46.96
N LYS A 119 -19.57 -16.46 -48.20
CA LYS A 119 -19.42 -15.12 -48.79
C LYS A 119 -20.76 -14.41 -48.97
N GLN A 120 -21.80 -15.10 -49.44
CA GLN A 120 -23.15 -14.51 -49.55
C GLN A 120 -23.72 -14.06 -48.19
N VAL A 121 -23.44 -14.82 -47.13
CA VAL A 121 -23.89 -14.45 -45.77
C VAL A 121 -23.08 -13.26 -45.22
N ILE A 122 -21.78 -13.20 -45.51
CA ILE A 122 -20.92 -12.07 -45.13
C ILE A 122 -21.31 -10.79 -45.88
N ASP A 123 -21.57 -10.91 -47.19
CA ASP A 123 -21.91 -9.79 -48.09
C ASP A 123 -23.38 -9.34 -47.94
N SER A 124 -24.18 -10.05 -47.13
CA SER A 124 -25.55 -9.63 -46.80
C SER A 124 -25.55 -8.31 -46.03
N THR A 125 -26.60 -7.50 -46.23
CA THR A 125 -26.75 -6.19 -45.58
C THR A 125 -26.71 -6.26 -44.05
N GLU A 126 -27.15 -7.37 -43.48
CA GLU A 126 -27.23 -7.62 -42.05
C GLU A 126 -25.94 -8.23 -41.49
N GLY A 127 -25.12 -8.86 -42.34
CA GLY A 127 -23.85 -9.48 -42.01
C GLY A 127 -23.97 -10.80 -41.24
N ILE A 128 -22.86 -11.54 -41.17
CA ILE A 128 -22.81 -12.90 -40.60
C ILE A 128 -23.23 -12.99 -39.13
N MET A 129 -22.95 -11.95 -38.34
CA MET A 129 -23.25 -11.92 -36.90
C MET A 129 -24.75 -11.80 -36.63
N PHE A 130 -25.47 -11.09 -37.50
CA PHE A 130 -26.93 -11.02 -37.42
C PHE A 130 -27.53 -12.40 -37.66
N TRP A 131 -27.12 -13.06 -38.74
CA TRP A 131 -27.63 -14.38 -39.10
C TRP A 131 -27.26 -15.45 -38.08
N ALA A 132 -26.08 -15.37 -37.44
CA ALA A 132 -25.68 -16.27 -36.36
C ALA A 132 -26.62 -16.16 -35.12
N THR A 133 -27.19 -14.97 -34.89
CA THR A 133 -27.94 -14.63 -33.66
C THR A 133 -29.43 -14.33 -33.89
N GLN A 134 -29.94 -14.49 -35.12
CA GLN A 134 -31.29 -14.07 -35.52
C GLN A 134 -32.42 -14.65 -34.64
N LYS A 135 -32.24 -15.87 -34.13
CA LYS A 135 -33.23 -16.58 -33.30
C LYS A 135 -32.92 -16.52 -31.79
N GLU A 136 -31.94 -15.73 -31.38
CA GLU A 136 -31.53 -15.63 -29.98
C GLU A 136 -32.13 -14.41 -29.28
N ASP A 137 -32.45 -14.55 -27.99
CA ASP A 137 -32.92 -13.43 -27.18
C ASP A 137 -31.73 -12.54 -26.77
N LEU A 138 -31.59 -11.46 -27.53
CA LEU A 138 -30.58 -10.42 -27.34
C LEU A 138 -31.14 -9.20 -26.58
N SER A 139 -32.28 -9.33 -25.92
CA SER A 139 -32.80 -8.29 -25.04
C SER A 139 -31.84 -8.04 -23.87
N ALA A 140 -31.90 -6.87 -23.25
CA ALA A 140 -31.03 -6.53 -22.11
C ALA A 140 -31.20 -7.48 -20.90
N ARG A 141 -32.32 -8.21 -20.83
CA ARG A 141 -32.64 -9.19 -19.77
C ARG A 141 -32.46 -10.65 -20.22
N GLY A 142 -32.23 -10.89 -21.51
CA GLY A 142 -32.08 -12.20 -22.11
C GLY A 142 -30.87 -12.97 -21.57
N SER A 143 -30.89 -14.29 -21.75
CA SER A 143 -29.87 -15.21 -21.22
C SER A 143 -28.45 -14.83 -21.65
N HIS A 144 -28.26 -14.45 -22.92
CA HIS A 144 -26.96 -14.03 -23.44
C HIS A 144 -26.49 -12.70 -22.86
N ALA A 145 -27.39 -11.74 -22.65
CA ALA A 145 -27.04 -10.48 -21.99
C ALA A 145 -26.56 -10.71 -20.54
N GLN A 146 -27.17 -11.67 -19.83
CA GLN A 146 -26.73 -12.06 -18.48
C GLN A 146 -25.37 -12.76 -18.49
N GLN A 147 -25.11 -13.63 -19.47
CA GLN A 147 -23.80 -14.27 -19.63
C GLN A 147 -22.72 -13.24 -19.95
N MET A 148 -22.98 -12.32 -20.89
CA MET A 148 -22.10 -11.20 -21.22
C MET A 148 -21.79 -10.34 -20.00
N LYS A 149 -22.81 -10.02 -19.18
CA LYS A 149 -22.64 -9.25 -17.94
C LYS A 149 -21.73 -9.96 -16.93
N ARG A 150 -21.76 -11.30 -16.87
CA ARG A 150 -20.82 -12.09 -16.05
C ARG A 150 -19.40 -12.04 -16.62
N ALA A 151 -19.25 -12.05 -17.95
CA ALA A 151 -17.95 -11.92 -18.61
C ALA A 151 -17.33 -10.52 -18.40
N MET A 152 -18.15 -9.45 -18.49
CA MET A 152 -17.73 -8.07 -18.21
C MET A 152 -17.21 -7.85 -16.79
N LYS A 153 -17.57 -8.71 -15.82
CA LYS A 153 -17.01 -8.65 -14.45
C LYS A 153 -15.49 -8.75 -14.43
N TRP A 154 -14.91 -9.45 -15.40
CA TRP A 154 -13.46 -9.63 -15.55
C TRP A 154 -12.83 -8.63 -16.54
N ARG A 155 -13.64 -7.80 -17.21
CA ARG A 155 -13.24 -6.81 -18.22
C ARG A 155 -13.94 -5.46 -17.96
N PRO A 156 -13.50 -4.69 -16.94
CA PRO A 156 -14.13 -3.42 -16.57
C PRO A 156 -14.05 -2.37 -17.68
N ASP A 157 -13.02 -2.45 -18.53
CA ASP A 157 -12.87 -1.72 -19.79
C ASP A 157 -14.06 -1.92 -20.73
N MET A 158 -14.49 -3.17 -20.93
CA MET A 158 -15.64 -3.51 -21.78
C MET A 158 -16.96 -3.07 -21.16
N SER A 159 -17.07 -3.17 -19.82
CA SER A 159 -18.24 -2.65 -19.10
C SER A 159 -18.36 -1.14 -19.27
N ALA A 160 -17.25 -0.39 -19.19
CA ALA A 160 -17.25 1.05 -19.38
C ALA A 160 -17.65 1.43 -20.82
N ALA A 161 -17.04 0.79 -21.83
CA ALA A 161 -17.38 1.02 -23.23
C ALA A 161 -18.87 0.74 -23.52
N TYR A 162 -19.38 -0.39 -23.03
CA TYR A 162 -20.78 -0.79 -23.22
C TYR A 162 -21.79 0.19 -22.60
N MET A 163 -21.45 0.83 -21.48
CA MET A 163 -22.34 1.79 -20.81
C MET A 163 -22.58 3.06 -21.63
N VAL A 164 -21.61 3.45 -22.46
CA VAL A 164 -21.70 4.67 -23.28
C VAL A 164 -22.55 4.46 -24.54
N LEU A 165 -22.61 3.23 -25.06
CA LEU A 165 -23.34 2.90 -26.28
C LEU A 165 -24.84 3.24 -26.22
N THR A 166 -25.41 3.61 -27.37
CA THR A 166 -26.87 3.71 -27.55
C THR A 166 -27.53 2.33 -27.51
N ASP A 167 -28.85 2.24 -27.31
CA ASP A 167 -29.51 0.93 -27.19
C ASP A 167 -29.42 0.08 -28.46
N ALA A 168 -29.45 0.71 -29.64
CA ALA A 168 -29.21 0.06 -30.92
C ALA A 168 -27.78 -0.52 -30.98
N MET A 169 -26.78 0.27 -30.60
CA MET A 169 -25.38 -0.20 -30.57
C MET A 169 -25.10 -1.23 -29.47
N LYS A 170 -25.82 -1.17 -28.34
CA LYS A 170 -25.76 -2.22 -27.31
C LYS A 170 -26.34 -3.54 -27.81
N LEU A 171 -27.36 -3.49 -28.69
CA LEU A 171 -27.88 -4.69 -29.33
C LEU A 171 -26.84 -5.29 -30.26
N GLU A 172 -26.17 -4.49 -31.09
CA GLU A 172 -25.05 -4.94 -31.93
C GLU A 172 -23.88 -5.48 -31.11
N PHE A 173 -23.50 -4.81 -30.02
CA PHE A 173 -22.47 -5.28 -29.10
C PHE A 173 -22.84 -6.65 -28.52
N ARG A 174 -24.11 -6.84 -28.12
CA ARG A 174 -24.62 -8.13 -27.65
C ARG A 174 -24.60 -9.18 -28.76
N ARG A 175 -24.96 -8.84 -30.01
CA ARG A 175 -24.84 -9.74 -31.17
C ARG A 175 -23.41 -10.20 -31.37
N ALA A 176 -22.47 -9.26 -31.40
CA ALA A 176 -21.06 -9.54 -31.60
C ALA A 176 -20.51 -10.47 -30.51
N TRP A 177 -20.75 -10.14 -29.23
CA TRP A 177 -20.34 -11.00 -28.12
C TRP A 177 -21.04 -12.35 -28.11
N THR A 178 -22.32 -12.40 -28.49
CA THR A 178 -23.06 -13.67 -28.47
C THR A 178 -22.58 -14.62 -29.56
N ALA A 179 -22.19 -14.10 -30.72
CA ALA A 179 -21.66 -14.87 -31.83
C ALA A 179 -20.19 -15.28 -31.67
N THR A 180 -19.36 -14.57 -30.88
CA THR A 180 -17.95 -14.97 -30.66
C THR A 180 -17.65 -15.55 -29.29
N LYS A 181 -18.52 -15.28 -28.30
CA LYS A 181 -18.25 -15.47 -26.86
C LYS A 181 -16.94 -14.82 -26.37
N SER A 182 -16.39 -13.89 -27.14
CA SER A 182 -15.14 -13.18 -26.85
C SER A 182 -15.31 -11.67 -27.03
N PHE A 183 -14.44 -10.86 -26.41
CA PHE A 183 -14.37 -9.41 -26.61
C PHE A 183 -13.32 -9.01 -27.65
N ASP A 184 -12.78 -9.95 -28.43
CA ASP A 184 -11.69 -9.69 -29.39
C ASP A 184 -12.05 -8.73 -30.53
N PHE A 185 -13.34 -8.40 -30.68
CA PHE A 185 -13.80 -7.30 -31.53
C PHE A 185 -13.49 -5.90 -30.96
N MET A 186 -12.85 -5.82 -29.78
CA MET A 186 -12.34 -4.60 -29.15
C MET A 186 -10.86 -4.79 -28.77
N VAL A 187 -9.97 -3.99 -29.34
CA VAL A 187 -8.54 -3.99 -28.99
C VAL A 187 -8.30 -3.02 -27.82
N THR A 188 -7.53 -3.46 -26.82
CA THR A 188 -7.13 -2.62 -25.68
C THR A 188 -5.63 -2.38 -25.75
N THR A 189 -5.21 -1.14 -26.04
CA THR A 189 -3.78 -0.76 -26.02
C THR A 189 -3.43 -0.16 -24.66
N ARG A 190 -2.32 -0.61 -24.06
CA ARG A 190 -1.81 -0.09 -22.78
C ARG A 190 -0.55 0.73 -23.03
N THR A 191 -0.64 2.06 -22.94
CA THR A 191 0.51 2.95 -23.14
C THR A 191 1.25 3.18 -21.83
N THR A 192 2.57 2.94 -21.81
CA THR A 192 3.44 3.23 -20.66
C THR A 192 4.17 4.54 -20.91
N SER A 193 3.91 5.57 -20.10
CA SER A 193 4.65 6.83 -20.16
C SER A 193 5.77 6.82 -19.12
N THR A 194 7.02 6.95 -19.59
CA THR A 194 8.20 7.05 -18.72
C THR A 194 8.66 8.49 -18.72
N SER A 195 8.68 9.15 -17.56
CA SER A 195 9.14 10.54 -17.45
C SER A 195 10.48 10.62 -16.71
N PHE A 196 11.41 11.40 -17.26
CA PHE A 196 12.74 11.60 -16.67
C PHE A 196 12.80 12.98 -16.02
N ARG A 197 13.09 13.04 -14.72
CA ARG A 197 13.31 14.30 -14.02
C ARG A 197 14.75 14.38 -13.53
N LYS A 198 15.50 15.35 -14.05
CA LYS A 198 16.82 15.75 -13.52
C LYS A 198 16.60 16.86 -12.50
N ARG A 199 17.12 16.68 -11.28
CA ARG A 199 17.12 17.70 -10.23
C ARG A 199 18.57 18.09 -9.91
N ARG A 200 18.83 19.39 -9.87
CA ARG A 200 20.13 19.95 -9.45
C ARG A 200 19.96 20.38 -8.00
N ASP A 201 20.67 19.74 -7.08
CA ASP A 201 20.67 20.07 -5.67
C ASP A 201 22.07 20.57 -5.28
N GLU A 202 22.15 21.74 -4.66
CA GLU A 202 23.39 22.32 -4.15
C GLU A 202 23.55 21.91 -2.68
N ILE A 203 24.61 21.15 -2.38
CA ILE A 203 24.91 20.71 -1.02
C ILE A 203 26.18 21.43 -0.56
N GLY A 204 26.05 22.21 0.51
CA GLY A 204 27.20 22.85 1.16
C GLY A 204 27.85 21.93 2.20
N LYS A 205 29.18 21.89 2.23
CA LYS A 205 29.97 21.20 3.25
C LYS A 205 31.15 22.07 3.69
N PHE A 206 31.52 22.02 4.97
CA PHE A 206 32.72 22.69 5.46
C PHE A 206 33.96 21.85 5.16
N VAL A 207 34.96 22.44 4.52
CA VAL A 207 36.21 21.79 4.10
C VAL A 207 37.43 22.56 4.59
N THR A 208 38.46 21.84 5.02
CA THR A 208 39.76 22.44 5.34
C THR A 208 40.43 23.01 4.08
N LYS A 209 41.44 23.89 4.26
CA LYS A 209 42.28 24.36 3.14
C LYS A 209 42.81 23.19 2.30
N LEU A 210 43.32 22.14 2.94
CA LEU A 210 43.87 20.97 2.24
C LEU A 210 42.82 20.22 1.41
N GLN A 211 41.61 20.06 1.96
CA GLN A 211 40.49 19.46 1.22
C GLN A 211 40.03 20.34 0.06
N LEU A 212 40.03 21.67 0.24
CA LEU A 212 39.69 22.62 -0.81
C LEU A 212 40.71 22.57 -1.96
N VAL A 213 42.01 22.51 -1.64
CA VAL A 213 43.08 22.30 -2.63
C VAL A 213 42.90 20.99 -3.37
N ASN A 214 42.57 19.90 -2.67
CA ASN A 214 42.30 18.61 -3.30
C ASN A 214 41.06 18.64 -4.21
N ILE A 215 40.01 19.37 -3.82
CA ILE A 215 38.80 19.56 -4.65
C ILE A 215 39.11 20.38 -5.91
N LEU A 216 40.02 21.36 -5.81
CA LEU A 216 40.36 22.27 -6.90
C LEU A 216 41.46 21.74 -7.84
N GLY A 217 42.03 20.57 -7.58
CA GLY A 217 43.00 19.94 -8.49
C GLY A 217 44.19 19.25 -7.84
N GLY A 218 44.29 19.22 -6.50
CA GLY A 218 45.38 18.54 -5.79
C GLY A 218 46.50 19.47 -5.34
N THR A 219 47.32 19.01 -4.38
CA THR A 219 48.43 19.80 -3.81
C THR A 219 49.62 19.95 -4.74
N ASP A 220 49.72 19.09 -5.76
CA ASP A 220 50.72 19.09 -6.81
C ASP A 220 50.46 20.16 -7.89
N GLN A 221 49.27 20.74 -7.93
CA GLN A 221 48.89 21.81 -8.85
C GLN A 221 48.97 23.18 -8.16
N PRO A 222 49.97 24.03 -8.49
CA PRO A 222 50.12 25.36 -7.86
C PRO A 222 48.89 26.24 -8.04
N GLU A 223 48.17 26.05 -9.15
CA GLU A 223 46.94 26.78 -9.45
C GLU A 223 45.79 26.41 -8.51
N ALA A 224 45.65 25.14 -8.14
CA ALA A 224 44.64 24.69 -7.18
C ALA A 224 44.89 25.27 -5.78
N VAL A 225 46.16 25.34 -5.37
CA VAL A 225 46.59 25.99 -4.13
C VAL A 225 46.22 27.49 -4.16
N ARG A 226 46.56 28.18 -5.25
CA ARG A 226 46.24 29.60 -5.44
C ARG A 226 44.74 29.88 -5.43
N GLN A 227 43.93 29.01 -6.04
CA GLN A 227 42.48 29.14 -6.08
C GLN A 227 41.85 28.89 -4.70
N ALA A 228 42.33 27.88 -3.96
CA ALA A 228 41.91 27.63 -2.59
C ALA A 228 42.19 28.84 -1.69
N ASP A 229 43.37 29.45 -1.81
CA ASP A 229 43.75 30.64 -1.05
C ASP A 229 42.88 31.86 -1.38
N ARG A 230 42.55 32.07 -2.66
CA ARG A 230 41.59 33.11 -3.07
C ARG A 230 40.20 32.88 -2.51
N TYR A 231 39.74 31.63 -2.50
CA TYR A 231 38.44 31.26 -1.93
C TYR A 231 38.40 31.49 -0.42
N ILE A 232 39.47 31.10 0.30
CA ILE A 232 39.64 31.36 1.74
C ILE A 232 39.63 32.86 2.04
N ALA A 233 40.36 33.65 1.25
CA ALA A 233 40.37 35.11 1.37
C ALA A 233 38.99 35.71 1.14
N MET A 234 38.20 35.15 0.22
CA MET A 234 36.82 35.54 -0.02
C MET A 234 35.92 35.20 1.16
N CYS A 235 36.01 34.00 1.73
CA CYS A 235 35.29 33.61 2.95
C CYS A 235 35.66 34.47 4.16
N SER A 236 36.85 35.08 4.15
CA SER A 236 37.39 35.91 5.23
C SER A 236 37.19 37.42 5.05
N ARG A 237 36.48 37.86 3.98
CA ARG A 237 36.30 39.29 3.67
C ARG A 237 35.61 40.06 4.81
N PRO A 238 36.11 41.24 5.22
CA PRO A 238 35.52 42.04 6.31
C PRO A 238 34.06 42.43 6.09
N GLY A 239 33.62 42.62 4.85
CA GLY A 239 32.22 42.95 4.53
C GLY A 239 31.22 41.80 4.76
N LEU A 240 31.69 40.59 5.02
CA LEU A 240 30.86 39.46 5.49
C LEU A 240 30.78 39.40 7.03
N LYS A 241 31.56 40.24 7.73
CA LYS A 241 31.65 40.37 9.19
C LYS A 241 30.97 41.65 9.68
N ASP A 242 29.76 41.92 9.24
CA ASP A 242 28.98 43.02 9.81
C ASP A 242 28.58 42.65 11.25
N GLU A 243 29.06 43.42 12.23
CA GLU A 243 28.92 43.15 13.68
C GLU A 243 27.45 43.25 14.17
N SER A 244 26.55 43.76 13.34
CA SER A 244 25.16 44.03 13.71
C SER A 244 24.18 42.87 13.48
N PHE A 245 24.62 41.75 12.90
CA PHE A 245 23.83 40.52 12.74
C PHE A 245 24.68 39.29 13.03
N LEU A 246 24.10 38.28 13.68
CA LEU A 246 24.62 36.93 14.02
C LEU A 246 25.12 36.09 12.81
N ASN A 247 25.95 36.65 11.93
CA ASN A 247 26.39 36.06 10.67
C ASN A 247 27.89 35.70 10.65
N PHE A 248 28.57 35.78 11.79
CA PHE A 248 30.02 35.62 11.89
C PHE A 248 30.55 34.20 11.53
N GLU A 249 29.67 33.19 11.40
CA GLU A 249 30.06 31.77 11.34
C GLU A 249 29.62 31.00 10.08
N PHE A 250 28.95 31.61 9.10
CA PHE A 250 28.38 30.83 7.98
C PHE A 250 29.43 30.29 7.01
N CYS A 251 30.53 31.02 6.77
CA CYS A 251 31.50 30.66 5.74
C CYS A 251 32.80 30.09 6.30
N THR A 252 33.05 30.24 7.59
CA THR A 252 34.25 29.78 8.28
C THR A 252 33.87 29.16 9.61
N LEU A 253 34.31 27.93 9.85
CA LEU A 253 34.10 27.22 11.11
C LEU A 253 35.44 26.66 11.56
N TYR A 254 35.86 26.95 12.79
CA TYR A 254 37.02 26.30 13.35
C TYR A 254 36.65 24.88 13.78
N ASN A 255 37.40 23.89 13.31
CA ASN A 255 37.18 22.50 13.64
C ASN A 255 38.16 22.09 14.74
N ASP A 256 37.67 22.02 15.98
CA ASP A 256 38.45 21.67 17.17
C ASP A 256 39.17 20.31 17.03
N TRP A 257 38.60 19.37 16.26
CA TRP A 257 39.17 18.03 16.09
C TRP A 257 40.35 18.02 15.11
N LEU A 258 40.33 18.87 14.08
CA LEU A 258 41.41 18.99 13.10
C LEU A 258 42.44 20.07 13.48
N ASP A 259 42.18 20.84 14.54
CA ASP A 259 42.92 22.05 14.90
C ASP A 259 43.13 22.95 13.65
N ALA A 260 42.06 23.13 12.89
CA ALA A 260 42.14 23.82 11.60
C ALA A 260 40.86 24.59 11.28
N MET A 261 41.03 25.73 10.62
CA MET A 261 39.91 26.46 10.02
C MET A 261 39.34 25.70 8.82
N THR A 262 38.02 25.56 8.80
CA THR A 262 37.24 25.00 7.70
C THR A 262 36.40 26.08 7.05
N TYR A 263 36.15 25.93 5.76
CA TYR A 263 35.52 26.90 4.89
C TYR A 263 34.31 26.25 4.21
N PHE A 264 33.17 26.93 4.20
CA PHE A 264 31.95 26.41 3.58
C PHE A 264 32.11 26.36 2.06
N TRP A 265 32.03 25.17 1.48
CA TRP A 265 32.16 24.89 0.06
C TRP A 265 30.86 24.28 -0.48
N VAL A 266 30.33 24.84 -1.57
CA VAL A 266 29.07 24.39 -2.18
C VAL A 266 29.38 23.45 -3.36
N GLU A 267 29.02 22.18 -3.24
CA GLU A 267 29.07 21.23 -4.35
C GLU A 267 27.70 21.15 -5.04
N THR A 268 27.69 21.33 -6.35
CA THR A 268 26.48 21.14 -7.15
C THR A 268 26.35 19.67 -7.55
N LEU A 269 25.37 18.96 -6.99
CA LEU A 269 25.05 17.58 -7.37
C LEU A 269 23.87 17.55 -8.34
N ILE A 270 23.99 16.76 -9.41
CA ILE A 270 22.88 16.47 -10.32
C ILE A 270 22.36 15.08 -9.96
N SER A 271 21.16 15.00 -9.38
CA SER A 271 20.46 13.73 -9.18
C SER A 271 19.45 13.52 -10.32
N SER A 272 19.50 12.36 -10.97
CA SER A 272 18.47 11.92 -11.90
C SER A 272 17.56 10.92 -11.21
N SER A 273 16.26 11.20 -11.15
CA SER A 273 15.26 10.25 -10.67
C SER A 273 14.36 9.83 -11.83
N ASN A 274 14.20 8.52 -12.00
CA ASN A 274 13.28 7.94 -12.98
C ASN A 274 11.94 7.66 -12.28
N GLU A 275 10.87 8.30 -12.74
CA GLU A 275 9.51 8.08 -12.24
C GLU A 275 8.72 7.39 -13.37
N GLN A 276 8.54 6.07 -13.22
CA GLN A 276 7.65 5.28 -14.08
C GLN A 276 6.22 5.40 -13.54
N GLN A 277 5.35 6.07 -14.29
CA GLN A 277 3.93 6.15 -13.97
C GLN A 277 3.14 5.21 -14.87
N TRP A 278 2.38 4.31 -14.24
CA TRP A 278 1.44 3.44 -14.94
C TRP A 278 0.11 4.15 -15.08
N THR A 279 -0.21 4.60 -16.28
CA THR A 279 -1.54 5.14 -16.59
C THR A 279 -2.29 4.11 -17.42
N ASN A 280 -3.26 3.42 -16.83
CA ASN A 280 -4.18 2.55 -17.59
C ASN A 280 -5.19 3.42 -18.32
N THR A 281 -4.77 4.06 -19.41
CA THR A 281 -5.70 4.70 -20.33
C THR A 281 -6.18 3.62 -21.29
N VAL A 282 -7.44 3.22 -21.18
CA VAL A 282 -8.08 2.33 -22.17
C VAL A 282 -8.42 3.20 -23.37
N THR A 283 -7.49 3.33 -24.32
CA THR A 283 -7.80 3.78 -25.66
C THR A 283 -8.15 2.56 -26.50
N VAL A 284 -9.39 2.51 -26.96
CA VAL A 284 -9.84 1.51 -27.94
C VAL A 284 -9.38 2.03 -29.30
N GLU A 285 -8.23 1.54 -29.77
CA GLU A 285 -7.70 1.86 -31.09
C GLU A 285 -7.85 0.65 -31.99
N THR A 286 -8.43 0.86 -33.18
CA THR A 286 -8.53 -0.15 -34.22
C THR A 286 -7.17 -0.32 -34.90
N ARG A 287 -6.63 -1.55 -34.93
CA ARG A 287 -5.38 -1.86 -35.65
C ARG A 287 -5.50 -1.70 -37.17
N GLU A 288 -6.72 -1.67 -37.68
CA GLU A 288 -7.05 -1.38 -39.07
C GLU A 288 -8.31 -0.52 -39.06
N THR A 289 -8.32 0.59 -39.80
CA THR A 289 -9.50 1.44 -40.01
C THR A 289 -10.56 0.66 -40.78
N VAL A 290 -11.26 -0.25 -40.11
CA VAL A 290 -12.52 -0.79 -40.60
C VAL A 290 -13.57 0.27 -40.28
N PRO A 291 -14.09 1.00 -41.28
CA PRO A 291 -15.15 1.97 -41.06
C PRO A 291 -16.33 1.24 -40.39
N ASN A 292 -16.93 1.85 -39.35
CA ASN A 292 -18.00 1.26 -38.52
C ASN A 292 -17.55 0.26 -37.44
N SER A 293 -16.29 0.27 -37.05
CA SER A 293 -15.84 -0.52 -35.89
C SER A 293 -16.60 -0.13 -34.61
N LEU A 294 -16.76 -1.07 -33.69
CA LEU A 294 -17.46 -0.82 -32.43
C LEU A 294 -16.72 0.20 -31.55
N ALA A 295 -15.39 0.27 -31.69
CA ALA A 295 -14.53 1.28 -31.07
C ALA A 295 -14.88 2.71 -31.53
N GLU A 296 -15.03 2.89 -32.85
CA GLU A 296 -15.47 4.14 -33.45
C GLU A 296 -16.87 4.51 -32.95
N LYS A 297 -17.80 3.54 -32.90
CA LYS A 297 -19.15 3.73 -32.32
C LYS A 297 -19.13 4.16 -30.86
N VAL A 298 -18.17 3.68 -30.05
CA VAL A 298 -17.98 4.16 -28.66
C VAL A 298 -17.55 5.63 -28.65
N ASN A 299 -16.58 6.02 -29.47
CA ASN A 299 -16.14 7.41 -29.58
C ASN A 299 -17.27 8.33 -30.07
N VAL A 300 -18.05 7.89 -31.07
CA VAL A 300 -19.25 8.60 -31.55
C VAL A 300 -20.26 8.77 -30.40
N CYS A 301 -20.53 7.73 -29.61
CA CYS A 301 -21.43 7.84 -28.47
C CYS A 301 -20.92 8.78 -27.36
N GLN A 302 -19.61 8.77 -27.08
CA GLN A 302 -18.99 9.71 -26.15
C GLN A 302 -19.19 11.14 -26.64
N ALA A 303 -18.92 11.38 -27.93
CA ALA A 303 -19.08 12.68 -28.57
C ALA A 303 -20.53 13.17 -28.54
N LEU A 304 -21.49 12.32 -28.92
CA LEU A 304 -22.93 12.63 -28.91
C LEU A 304 -23.40 13.04 -27.50
N ARG A 305 -22.95 12.35 -26.45
CA ARG A 305 -23.33 12.67 -25.06
C ARG A 305 -22.71 13.97 -24.56
N ALA A 306 -21.43 14.19 -24.84
CA ALA A 306 -20.74 15.44 -24.48
C ALA A 306 -21.36 16.63 -25.22
N TYR A 307 -21.67 16.48 -26.50
CA TYR A 307 -22.35 17.50 -27.29
C TYR A 307 -23.79 17.75 -26.80
N ALA A 308 -24.57 16.69 -26.57
CA ALA A 308 -25.93 16.81 -26.04
C ALA A 308 -25.97 17.60 -24.72
N HIS A 309 -25.00 17.34 -23.83
CA HIS A 309 -24.86 18.08 -22.58
C HIS A 309 -24.41 19.52 -22.79
N ALA A 310 -23.41 19.75 -23.64
CA ALA A 310 -22.91 21.10 -23.95
C ALA A 310 -24.02 21.99 -24.55
N MET A 311 -24.89 21.40 -25.38
CA MET A 311 -26.00 22.08 -26.05
C MET A 311 -27.32 22.00 -25.28
N GLN A 312 -27.34 21.35 -24.12
CA GLN A 312 -28.56 21.08 -23.32
C GLN A 312 -29.71 20.44 -24.14
N LYS A 313 -29.38 19.62 -25.15
CA LYS A 313 -30.35 18.90 -25.98
C LYS A 313 -30.51 17.46 -25.50
N PRO A 314 -31.72 16.87 -25.59
CA PRO A 314 -31.90 15.46 -25.31
C PRO A 314 -31.14 14.61 -26.34
N LEU A 315 -30.56 13.50 -25.90
CA LEU A 315 -29.66 12.66 -26.74
C LEU A 315 -30.34 12.10 -28.00
N ASN A 316 -31.67 12.00 -28.02
CA ASN A 316 -32.44 11.55 -29.19
C ASN A 316 -32.58 12.62 -30.29
N GLN A 317 -32.29 13.89 -30.00
CA GLN A 317 -32.31 15.00 -30.96
C GLN A 317 -30.91 15.34 -31.51
N VAL A 318 -29.87 14.64 -31.06
CA VAL A 318 -28.51 14.85 -31.53
C VAL A 318 -28.18 13.78 -32.57
N SER A 319 -27.92 14.23 -33.80
CA SER A 319 -27.42 13.38 -34.88
C SER A 319 -25.89 13.37 -34.93
N GLU A 320 -25.30 12.32 -35.51
CA GLU A 320 -23.85 12.27 -35.73
C GLU A 320 -23.37 13.41 -36.65
N LYS A 321 -24.21 13.79 -37.62
CA LYS A 321 -23.97 14.92 -38.52
C LYS A 321 -23.89 16.24 -37.73
N ASP A 322 -24.77 16.42 -36.73
CA ASP A 322 -24.77 17.63 -35.90
C ASP A 322 -23.44 17.80 -35.13
N VAL A 323 -22.84 16.70 -34.68
CA VAL A 323 -21.55 16.72 -33.95
C VAL A 323 -20.37 16.84 -34.92
N ALA A 324 -20.44 16.18 -36.08
CA ALA A 324 -19.40 16.24 -37.09
C ALA A 324 -19.24 17.64 -37.70
N GLU A 325 -20.33 18.40 -37.85
CA GLU A 325 -20.32 19.78 -38.36
C GLU A 325 -19.81 20.82 -37.35
N THR A 326 -19.58 20.42 -36.09
CA THR A 326 -19.01 21.32 -35.08
C THR A 326 -17.51 21.54 -35.26
N THR A 327 -17.01 22.66 -34.72
CA THR A 327 -15.57 22.98 -34.72
C THR A 327 -14.70 21.95 -34.01
N LEU A 328 -15.22 21.30 -32.96
CA LEU A 328 -14.50 20.24 -32.23
C LEU A 328 -14.59 18.88 -32.93
N GLY A 329 -15.62 18.66 -33.75
CA GLY A 329 -15.91 17.39 -34.40
C GLY A 329 -16.16 16.23 -33.42
N ILE A 330 -16.31 15.02 -33.96
CA ILE A 330 -16.53 13.80 -33.17
C ILE A 330 -15.35 13.52 -32.22
N LYS A 331 -14.11 13.69 -32.70
CA LYS A 331 -12.91 13.43 -31.89
C LYS A 331 -12.79 14.38 -30.71
N GLY A 332 -12.99 15.69 -30.91
CA GLY A 332 -12.87 16.67 -29.84
C GLY A 332 -13.92 16.50 -28.75
N TYR A 333 -15.17 16.22 -29.11
CA TYR A 333 -16.21 15.94 -28.11
C TYR A 333 -16.02 14.59 -27.39
N ALA A 334 -15.45 13.57 -28.04
CA ALA A 334 -15.09 12.32 -27.37
C ALA A 334 -13.96 12.52 -26.34
N GLU A 335 -12.97 13.37 -26.63
CA GLU A 335 -11.93 13.75 -25.67
C GLU A 335 -12.49 14.58 -24.52
N LEU A 336 -13.41 15.53 -24.81
CA LEU A 336 -14.10 16.30 -23.79
C LEU A 336 -14.89 15.40 -22.82
N TYR A 337 -15.54 14.34 -23.34
CA TYR A 337 -16.21 13.34 -22.50
C TYR A 337 -15.25 12.67 -21.51
N LYS A 338 -14.02 12.34 -21.97
CA LYS A 338 -13.00 11.64 -21.16
C LYS A 338 -12.40 12.53 -20.07
N THR A 339 -12.37 13.85 -20.25
CA THR A 339 -11.84 14.81 -19.26
C THR A 339 -12.86 15.20 -18.18
N MET A 340 -14.14 14.89 -18.38
CA MET A 340 -15.20 15.19 -17.41
C MET A 340 -15.14 14.28 -16.18
N SER A 341 -15.57 14.82 -15.03
CA SER A 341 -15.62 14.05 -13.77
C SER A 341 -16.62 12.88 -13.88
N PRO A 342 -16.41 11.78 -13.13
CA PRO A 342 -17.36 10.66 -13.11
C PRO A 342 -18.78 11.06 -12.71
N GLU A 343 -18.92 12.10 -11.89
CA GLU A 343 -20.21 12.67 -11.48
C GLU A 343 -20.91 13.37 -12.65
N ALA A 344 -20.17 14.16 -13.44
CA ALA A 344 -20.68 14.76 -14.67
C ALA A 344 -21.05 13.68 -15.69
N GLN A 345 -20.24 12.62 -15.80
CA GLN A 345 -20.53 11.48 -16.67
C GLN A 345 -21.78 10.71 -16.27
N ALA A 346 -22.05 10.59 -14.97
CA ALA A 346 -23.24 9.93 -14.45
C ALA A 346 -24.54 10.73 -14.72
N ASN A 347 -24.43 12.04 -14.87
CA ASN A 347 -25.56 12.94 -15.09
C ASN A 347 -25.97 13.09 -16.57
N PHE A 348 -25.31 12.40 -17.50
CA PHE A 348 -25.66 12.51 -18.92
C PHE A 348 -27.04 11.91 -19.25
N PRO A 349 -27.85 12.57 -20.11
CA PRO A 349 -29.14 12.06 -20.54
C PRO A 349 -29.02 10.66 -21.16
N ARG A 350 -29.85 9.72 -20.70
CA ARG A 350 -30.05 8.43 -21.39
C ARG A 350 -31.10 8.61 -22.50
N LYS A 351 -30.99 7.82 -23.56
CA LYS A 351 -31.83 7.94 -24.77
C LYS A 351 -33.33 7.70 -24.49
N ASP A 352 -33.66 7.06 -23.36
CA ASP A 352 -35.02 6.74 -22.93
C ASP A 352 -35.65 7.77 -21.97
N GLY A 353 -34.92 8.84 -21.62
CA GLY A 353 -35.42 9.85 -20.67
C GLY A 353 -35.59 9.35 -19.22
N SER A 354 -35.19 8.11 -18.92
CA SER A 354 -35.37 7.51 -17.59
C SER A 354 -34.08 7.59 -16.76
N ASN A 355 -34.08 8.41 -15.71
CA ASN A 355 -33.09 8.32 -14.63
C ASN A 355 -33.44 7.16 -13.70
N ASN A 356 -33.45 5.93 -14.22
CA ASN A 356 -33.54 4.76 -13.35
C ASN A 356 -32.24 4.63 -12.53
N ALA A 357 -32.40 4.65 -11.20
CA ALA A 357 -31.32 4.40 -10.25
C ALA A 357 -30.58 3.09 -10.58
N ALA A 358 -29.27 3.05 -10.29
CA ALA A 358 -28.48 1.83 -10.40
C ALA A 358 -29.17 0.68 -9.64
N PHE A 359 -29.24 -0.49 -10.27
CA PHE A 359 -29.88 -1.70 -9.74
C PHE A 359 -29.49 -1.96 -8.27
N THR A 360 -30.46 -1.88 -7.36
CA THR A 360 -30.26 -2.07 -5.91
C THR A 360 -30.24 -3.52 -5.46
N LYS A 361 -30.54 -4.49 -6.33
CA LYS A 361 -30.48 -5.92 -6.00
C LYS A 361 -29.43 -6.65 -6.85
N THR A 362 -28.23 -6.77 -6.29
CA THR A 362 -27.26 -7.81 -6.64
C THR A 362 -26.78 -8.47 -5.35
N GLY A 363 -27.00 -9.78 -5.20
CA GLY A 363 -26.41 -10.56 -4.11
C GLY A 363 -27.33 -11.60 -3.46
N LYS A 364 -26.70 -12.69 -3.02
CA LYS A 364 -27.17 -13.83 -2.19
C LYS A 364 -28.37 -14.65 -2.67
N ASP A 365 -29.51 -14.06 -2.98
CA ASP A 365 -30.77 -14.83 -3.11
C ASP A 365 -30.76 -15.77 -4.34
N ALA A 366 -30.11 -15.35 -5.43
CA ALA A 366 -29.94 -16.17 -6.63
C ALA A 366 -28.90 -17.30 -6.47
N VAL A 367 -28.02 -17.22 -5.45
CA VAL A 367 -26.97 -18.21 -5.17
C VAL A 367 -27.51 -19.31 -4.26
N GLU A 368 -28.50 -19.02 -3.43
CA GLU A 368 -29.12 -19.99 -2.53
C GLU A 368 -30.10 -20.91 -3.28
N ALA A 369 -30.87 -20.39 -4.24
CA ALA A 369 -31.75 -21.20 -5.10
C ALA A 369 -30.99 -22.19 -5.99
N GLY A 370 -29.77 -21.86 -6.42
CA GLY A 370 -28.92 -22.76 -7.23
C GLY A 370 -28.21 -23.86 -6.43
N ARG A 371 -28.09 -23.72 -5.10
CA ARG A 371 -27.39 -24.69 -4.23
C ARG A 371 -28.26 -25.88 -3.83
N ALA A 372 -29.59 -25.75 -3.87
CA ALA A 372 -30.51 -26.82 -3.52
C ALA A 372 -30.51 -27.96 -4.57
N ASN A 373 -30.44 -27.63 -5.87
CA ASN A 373 -30.54 -28.62 -6.95
C ASN A 373 -29.24 -29.40 -7.24
N LYS A 374 -28.09 -28.97 -6.71
CA LYS A 374 -26.81 -29.65 -6.92
C LYS A 374 -26.55 -30.78 -5.90
N ARG A 375 -27.32 -30.83 -4.80
CA ARG A 375 -27.15 -31.82 -3.73
C ARG A 375 -27.74 -33.20 -4.03
N THR A 376 -28.61 -33.32 -5.03
CA THR A 376 -29.30 -34.59 -5.32
C THR A 376 -28.58 -35.47 -6.37
N LYS A 377 -27.48 -34.98 -6.98
CA LYS A 377 -26.80 -35.69 -8.10
C LYS A 377 -25.38 -36.17 -7.78
N GLN A 378 -24.87 -35.95 -6.56
CA GLN A 378 -23.48 -36.30 -6.17
C GLN A 378 -23.38 -37.45 -5.17
N ALA A 379 -24.40 -38.31 -5.09
CA ALA A 379 -24.41 -39.46 -4.18
C ALA A 379 -24.27 -40.83 -4.88
N ALA A 380 -23.89 -40.88 -6.16
CA ALA A 380 -23.92 -42.12 -6.95
C ALA A 380 -22.60 -42.52 -7.64
N GLU A 381 -21.53 -41.74 -7.53
CA GLU A 381 -20.27 -42.05 -8.22
C GLU A 381 -19.10 -41.78 -7.28
N GLU A 382 -18.57 -42.84 -6.67
CA GLU A 382 -17.14 -43.09 -6.39
C GLU A 382 -17.02 -44.29 -5.43
N ALA A 383 -17.05 -45.48 -6.02
CA ALA A 383 -16.45 -46.70 -5.49
C ALA A 383 -15.41 -47.18 -6.53
N ASP A 384 -14.30 -47.71 -6.01
CA ASP A 384 -13.18 -48.38 -6.68
C ASP A 384 -12.06 -47.57 -7.36
N GLY A 385 -10.83 -47.93 -7.01
CA GLY A 385 -9.64 -47.66 -7.82
C GLY A 385 -8.32 -47.51 -7.07
N ASN A 386 -7.79 -48.59 -6.51
CA ASN A 386 -6.46 -48.68 -5.85
C ASN A 386 -5.38 -49.18 -6.84
N GLY A 387 -4.14 -48.69 -6.77
CA GLY A 387 -3.02 -49.22 -7.57
C GLY A 387 -1.65 -48.59 -7.23
N SER A 388 -0.66 -49.45 -6.92
CA SER A 388 0.69 -49.15 -6.40
C SER A 388 1.80 -49.11 -7.48
N PRO A 389 3.03 -48.63 -7.16
CA PRO A 389 4.03 -48.14 -8.12
C PRO A 389 5.27 -49.05 -8.30
N GLY A 390 6.10 -48.74 -9.31
CA GLY A 390 7.45 -49.31 -9.53
C GLY A 390 8.50 -48.24 -9.90
N PRO A 391 9.82 -48.53 -9.76
CA PRO A 391 10.86 -47.54 -9.45
C PRO A 391 12.03 -47.42 -10.47
N ASP A 392 12.99 -46.56 -10.10
CA ASP A 392 14.37 -46.32 -10.62
C ASP A 392 14.52 -45.59 -11.97
N GLY A 393 15.49 -44.70 -12.22
CA GLY A 393 16.68 -44.21 -11.52
C GLY A 393 17.67 -43.65 -12.57
N SER A 394 18.48 -42.62 -12.27
CA SER A 394 19.88 -42.43 -12.72
C SER A 394 20.40 -40.99 -12.61
N ASP A 395 21.63 -40.90 -12.08
CA ASP A 395 22.46 -39.73 -11.82
C ASP A 395 23.26 -39.25 -13.04
N THR A 396 23.59 -37.94 -13.10
CA THR A 396 24.87 -37.44 -13.65
C THR A 396 25.28 -36.07 -13.05
N PRO A 397 26.59 -35.72 -13.01
CA PRO A 397 27.16 -34.75 -12.07
C PRO A 397 27.43 -33.35 -12.65
N ASN A 398 27.49 -32.36 -11.75
CA ASN A 398 27.60 -30.91 -11.99
C ASN A 398 29.05 -30.37 -11.82
N PRO A 399 29.48 -29.24 -12.44
CA PRO A 399 30.87 -28.77 -12.39
C PRO A 399 31.15 -27.58 -11.43
N LYS A 400 32.30 -27.70 -10.75
CA LYS A 400 33.24 -26.74 -10.11
C LYS A 400 32.81 -25.27 -9.84
N THR A 401 32.80 -24.90 -8.55
CA THR A 401 32.60 -23.54 -7.99
C THR A 401 33.93 -22.81 -7.64
N LYS A 402 33.99 -21.50 -7.93
CA LYS A 402 35.08 -20.57 -7.54
C LYS A 402 34.97 -20.12 -6.07
N THR A 403 36.09 -20.06 -5.37
CA THR A 403 36.22 -19.63 -3.96
C THR A 403 35.97 -18.12 -3.79
N LYS A 404 35.11 -17.76 -2.83
CA LYS A 404 34.76 -16.37 -2.46
C LYS A 404 35.86 -15.74 -1.58
N LYS A 405 36.24 -14.50 -1.90
CA LYS A 405 37.17 -13.66 -1.12
C LYS A 405 36.54 -13.28 0.23
N ASP A 406 37.29 -13.42 1.32
CA ASP A 406 36.85 -13.11 2.69
C ASP A 406 36.55 -11.60 2.85
N GLN A 407 35.31 -11.26 3.23
CA GLN A 407 34.81 -9.88 3.36
C GLN A 407 34.67 -9.43 4.83
N THR A 408 35.20 -10.20 5.79
CA THR A 408 34.91 -10.01 7.22
C THR A 408 35.48 -8.71 7.79
N GLY A 409 36.72 -8.34 7.43
CA GLY A 409 37.38 -7.11 7.92
C GLY A 409 36.67 -5.81 7.54
N PRO A 410 36.41 -5.53 6.25
CA PRO A 410 35.71 -4.32 5.81
C PRO A 410 34.32 -4.16 6.43
N LYS A 411 33.61 -5.27 6.64
CA LYS A 411 32.29 -5.27 7.30
C LYS A 411 32.40 -4.81 8.75
N LYS A 412 33.40 -5.29 9.50
CA LYS A 412 33.61 -4.92 10.90
C LYS A 412 34.09 -3.49 11.07
N GLU A 413 34.93 -2.98 10.17
CA GLU A 413 35.29 -1.54 10.16
C GLU A 413 34.06 -0.65 9.99
N LYS A 414 33.11 -1.07 9.15
CA LYS A 414 31.85 -0.35 8.96
C LYS A 414 31.02 -0.33 10.24
N GLU A 415 30.88 -1.48 10.91
CA GLU A 415 30.15 -1.58 12.19
C GLU A 415 30.76 -0.66 13.28
N VAL A 416 32.10 -0.61 13.40
CA VAL A 416 32.78 0.30 14.33
C VAL A 416 32.46 1.77 14.02
N LYS A 417 32.50 2.16 12.73
CA LYS A 417 32.14 3.53 12.30
C LYS A 417 30.70 3.88 12.62
N GLU A 418 29.78 2.93 12.47
CA GLU A 418 28.36 3.12 12.80
C GLU A 418 28.18 3.37 14.31
N PHE A 419 28.85 2.60 15.19
CA PHE A 419 28.81 2.84 16.65
C PHE A 419 29.40 4.19 17.04
N LEU A 420 30.52 4.60 16.46
CA LEU A 420 31.12 5.91 16.76
C LEU A 420 30.22 7.07 16.31
N ALA A 421 29.52 6.93 15.19
CA ALA A 421 28.53 7.91 14.76
C ALA A 421 27.32 7.96 15.73
N MET A 422 26.87 6.82 16.26
CA MET A 422 25.86 6.78 17.31
C MET A 422 26.34 7.48 18.59
N GLU A 423 27.57 7.24 19.03
CA GLU A 423 28.17 7.89 20.20
C GLU A 423 28.15 9.42 20.05
N GLN A 424 28.71 9.93 18.95
CA GLN A 424 28.81 11.37 18.69
C GLN A 424 27.44 12.04 18.54
N SER A 425 26.51 11.42 17.82
CA SER A 425 25.16 11.99 17.65
C SER A 425 24.39 12.06 18.98
N SER A 426 24.57 11.07 19.86
CA SER A 426 23.96 11.03 21.19
C SER A 426 24.48 12.16 22.09
N ASP A 427 25.78 12.41 22.06
CA ASP A 427 26.43 13.48 22.80
C ASP A 427 25.94 14.86 22.36
N VAL A 428 25.84 15.08 21.05
CA VAL A 428 25.32 16.32 20.49
C VAL A 428 23.85 16.52 20.88
N ALA A 429 23.03 15.47 20.81
CA ALA A 429 21.61 15.54 21.19
C ALA A 429 21.43 15.87 22.67
N ILE A 430 22.16 15.18 23.57
CA ILE A 430 22.08 15.46 25.01
C ILE A 430 22.70 16.81 25.36
N GLY A 431 23.73 17.27 24.66
CA GLY A 431 24.26 18.62 24.81
C GLY A 431 23.19 19.69 24.60
N ARG A 432 22.36 19.55 23.56
CA ARG A 432 21.20 20.44 23.32
C ARG A 432 20.18 20.36 24.46
N VAL A 433 19.80 19.15 24.86
CA VAL A 433 18.84 18.93 25.94
C VAL A 433 19.30 19.53 27.26
N MET A 434 20.58 19.35 27.62
CA MET A 434 21.16 19.88 28.84
C MET A 434 21.20 21.40 28.83
N HIS A 435 21.46 22.01 27.67
CA HIS A 435 21.37 23.47 27.48
C HIS A 435 19.94 23.99 27.68
N GLU A 436 18.94 23.30 27.12
CA GLU A 436 17.52 23.65 27.32
C GLU A 436 17.06 23.45 28.77
N LYS A 437 17.51 22.38 29.43
CA LYS A 437 17.29 22.14 30.85
C LYS A 437 17.92 23.24 31.72
N ALA A 438 19.11 23.72 31.37
CA ALA A 438 19.75 24.82 32.09
C ALA A 438 18.93 26.12 32.00
N LYS A 439 18.25 26.36 30.87
CA LYS A 439 17.35 27.51 30.69
C LYS A 439 16.03 27.38 31.46
N ASN A 440 15.50 26.16 31.61
CA ASN A 440 14.24 25.91 32.31
C ASN A 440 14.28 24.58 33.10
N PRO A 441 14.89 24.56 34.30
CA PRO A 441 15.08 23.32 35.06
C PRO A 441 13.78 22.58 35.40
N ASP A 442 12.75 23.33 35.80
CA ASP A 442 11.44 22.79 36.21
C ASP A 442 10.72 22.10 35.05
N GLY A 443 10.89 22.62 33.83
CA GLY A 443 10.39 22.05 32.59
C GLY A 443 11.00 20.69 32.22
N TRP A 444 12.06 20.24 32.90
CA TRP A 444 12.79 19.01 32.58
C TRP A 444 12.87 18.00 33.74
N THR A 445 12.11 18.21 34.80
CA THR A 445 12.03 17.29 35.95
C THR A 445 11.70 15.85 35.52
N TRP A 446 10.77 15.67 34.59
CA TRP A 446 10.38 14.38 33.99
C TRP A 446 11.54 13.61 33.32
N ALA A 447 12.59 14.29 32.85
CA ALA A 447 13.71 13.66 32.14
C ALA A 447 14.86 13.28 33.06
N SER A 448 14.76 13.53 34.37
CA SER A 448 15.89 13.40 35.30
C SER A 448 16.45 11.98 35.38
N ASP A 449 15.57 10.98 35.44
CA ASP A 449 15.97 9.56 35.50
C ASP A 449 16.59 9.08 34.19
N LEU A 450 16.07 9.55 33.06
CA LEU A 450 16.62 9.25 31.74
C LEU A 450 18.00 9.90 31.54
N LEU A 451 18.15 11.16 31.95
CA LEU A 451 19.44 11.86 31.92
C LEU A 451 20.47 11.21 32.84
N ALA A 452 20.05 10.71 34.02
CA ALA A 452 20.90 9.92 34.89
C ALA A 452 21.33 8.61 34.21
N SER A 453 20.40 7.91 33.55
CA SER A 453 20.69 6.68 32.81
C SER A 453 21.68 6.92 31.66
N TYR A 454 21.47 7.97 30.86
CA TYR A 454 22.43 8.36 29.81
C TYR A 454 23.81 8.67 30.38
N LYS A 455 23.90 9.43 31.49
CA LYS A 455 25.19 9.72 32.15
C LYS A 455 25.89 8.45 32.63
N ASN A 456 25.14 7.49 33.17
CA ASN A 456 25.69 6.21 33.61
C ASN A 456 26.25 5.42 32.42
N PHE A 457 25.50 5.30 31.31
CA PHE A 457 25.98 4.62 30.10
C PHE A 457 27.19 5.33 29.48
N ARG A 458 27.18 6.66 29.46
CA ARG A 458 28.34 7.43 28.99
C ARG A 458 29.57 7.20 29.87
N THR A 459 29.39 7.14 31.18
CA THR A 459 30.48 6.85 32.12
C THR A 459 31.03 5.45 31.91
N GLU A 460 30.16 4.46 31.64
CA GLU A 460 30.57 3.10 31.27
C GLU A 460 31.40 3.08 29.97
N VAL A 461 30.95 3.77 28.92
CA VAL A 461 31.69 3.89 27.66
C VAL A 461 33.05 4.55 27.87
N LEU A 462 33.11 5.65 28.64
CA LEU A 462 34.36 6.34 28.95
C LEU A 462 35.30 5.46 29.77
N LYS A 463 34.77 4.69 30.73
CA LYS A 463 35.55 3.74 31.51
C LYS A 463 36.15 2.66 30.61
N LEU A 464 35.39 2.12 29.66
CA LEU A 464 35.89 1.13 28.69
C LEU A 464 36.97 1.71 27.76
N TYR A 465 36.88 3.00 27.39
CA TYR A 465 37.96 3.68 26.69
C TYR A 465 39.21 3.87 27.55
N CYS A 466 39.07 4.06 28.87
CA CYS A 466 40.21 4.17 29.77
C CYS A 466 40.87 2.81 30.05
N ASP A 467 40.06 1.78 30.26
CA ASP A 467 40.51 0.43 30.61
C ASP A 467 41.13 -0.30 29.40
N ASN A 468 40.80 0.11 28.16
CA ASN A 468 41.31 -0.50 26.94
C ASN A 468 41.89 0.56 25.96
N PRO A 469 43.22 0.77 25.96
CA PRO A 469 43.86 1.76 25.08
C PRO A 469 43.71 1.43 23.59
N ASP A 470 43.51 0.16 23.22
CA ASP A 470 43.26 -0.23 21.83
C ASP A 470 41.94 0.36 21.31
N PHE A 471 40.93 0.53 22.18
CA PHE A 471 39.65 1.15 21.79
C PHE A 471 39.80 2.63 21.47
N GLN A 472 40.67 3.36 22.18
CA GLN A 472 40.97 4.75 21.83
C GLN A 472 41.68 4.84 20.49
N SER A 473 42.69 3.98 20.28
CA SER A 473 43.40 3.90 19.02
C SER A 473 42.45 3.56 17.86
N LEU A 474 41.57 2.57 18.03
CA LEU A 474 40.54 2.21 17.04
C LEU A 474 39.54 3.33 16.77
N LYS A 475 39.14 4.09 17.79
CA LYS A 475 38.27 5.28 17.61
C LYS A 475 38.94 6.31 16.71
N VAL A 476 40.20 6.63 16.97
CA VAL A 476 40.98 7.58 16.15
C VAL A 476 41.18 7.04 14.74
N ALA A 477 41.47 5.74 14.59
CA ALA A 477 41.62 5.09 13.29
C ALA A 477 40.34 5.02 12.46
N ALA A 478 39.19 4.81 13.09
CA ALA A 478 37.91 4.79 12.38
C ALA A 478 37.55 6.17 11.78
N LEU A 479 38.04 7.26 12.40
CA LEU A 479 37.84 8.64 11.95
C LEU A 479 38.90 9.10 10.93
N SER A 480 40.05 8.41 10.81
CA SER A 480 41.15 8.80 9.93
C SER A 480 41.70 7.62 9.12
N PRO A 481 41.62 7.64 7.78
CA PRO A 481 42.18 6.59 6.93
C PRO A 481 43.68 6.34 7.16
N LYS A 482 44.43 7.40 7.50
CA LYS A 482 45.87 7.32 7.78
C LYS A 482 46.15 6.53 9.07
N GLU A 483 45.41 6.82 10.12
CA GLU A 483 45.52 6.10 11.40
C GLU A 483 44.97 4.67 11.26
N SER A 484 43.94 4.44 10.45
CA SER A 484 43.47 3.10 10.10
C SER A 484 44.57 2.25 9.44
N ALA A 485 45.34 2.83 8.51
CA ALA A 485 46.48 2.13 7.91
C ALA A 485 47.60 1.85 8.91
N LYS A 486 47.85 2.78 9.86
CA LYS A 486 48.83 2.61 10.94
C LYS A 486 48.46 1.46 11.87
N ILE A 487 47.21 1.41 12.33
CA ILE A 487 46.71 0.36 13.23
C ILE A 487 46.65 -1.00 12.51
N LYS A 488 46.26 -1.03 11.23
CA LYS A 488 46.34 -2.25 10.41
C LYS A 488 47.76 -2.79 10.33
N LYS A 489 48.75 -1.91 10.19
CA LYS A 489 50.17 -2.28 10.18
C LYS A 489 50.65 -2.76 11.56
N GLU A 490 50.17 -2.13 12.63
CA GLU A 490 50.54 -2.44 14.01
C GLU A 490 50.02 -3.80 14.48
N HIS A 491 48.76 -4.12 14.19
CA HIS A 491 48.15 -5.38 14.64
C HIS A 491 48.20 -6.50 13.60
N GLY A 492 48.55 -6.21 12.34
CA GLY A 492 48.62 -7.20 11.26
C GLY A 492 47.34 -8.03 11.14
N ASP A 493 47.48 -9.36 11.18
CA ASP A 493 46.36 -10.30 11.12
C ASP A 493 45.40 -10.21 12.32
N GLY A 494 45.87 -9.66 13.46
CA GLY A 494 45.07 -9.44 14.67
C GLY A 494 44.11 -8.25 14.59
N TYR A 495 44.22 -7.40 13.57
CA TYR A 495 43.39 -6.20 13.43
C TYR A 495 41.89 -6.50 13.40
N VAL A 496 41.48 -7.55 12.68
CA VAL A 496 40.06 -7.96 12.61
C VAL A 496 39.57 -8.43 13.98
N GLY A 497 40.41 -9.13 14.75
CA GLY A 497 40.09 -9.54 16.13
C GLY A 497 39.81 -8.33 17.03
N LYS A 498 40.59 -7.25 16.89
CA LYS A 498 40.40 -6.01 17.64
C LYS A 498 39.13 -5.25 17.25
N LEU A 499 38.77 -5.26 15.96
CA LEU A 499 37.48 -4.72 15.52
C LEU A 499 36.30 -5.52 16.08
N VAL A 500 36.40 -6.85 16.11
CA VAL A 500 35.38 -7.72 16.70
C VAL A 500 35.26 -7.45 18.21
N GLU A 501 36.38 -7.35 18.92
CA GLU A 501 36.42 -7.01 20.35
C GLU A 501 35.73 -5.67 20.63
N PHE A 502 36.04 -4.62 19.85
CA PHE A 502 35.38 -3.31 19.96
C PHE A 502 33.86 -3.43 19.77
N VAL A 503 33.42 -4.08 18.69
CA VAL A 503 31.99 -4.24 18.39
C VAL A 503 31.28 -5.01 19.50
N THR A 504 31.90 -6.05 20.06
CA THR A 504 31.29 -6.92 21.07
C THR A 504 31.28 -6.28 22.46
N VAL A 505 32.33 -5.58 22.86
CA VAL A 505 32.48 -5.00 24.20
C VAL A 505 31.90 -3.60 24.28
N LEU A 506 32.22 -2.72 23.32
CA LEU A 506 31.84 -1.30 23.34
C LEU A 506 30.52 -1.02 22.61
N GLY A 507 30.14 -1.85 21.64
CA GLY A 507 28.90 -1.70 20.88
C GLY A 507 27.64 -1.66 21.75
N PRO A 508 27.42 -2.60 22.70
CA PRO A 508 26.21 -2.61 23.53
C PRO A 508 26.07 -1.39 24.45
N PRO A 509 27.10 -0.94 25.20
CA PRO A 509 27.02 0.31 25.97
C PRO A 509 26.74 1.54 25.11
N ILE A 510 27.37 1.67 23.93
CA ILE A 510 27.11 2.77 23.00
C ILE A 510 25.65 2.74 22.50
N THR A 511 25.11 1.56 22.21
CA THR A 511 23.71 1.42 21.78
C THR A 511 22.75 1.85 22.89
N LYS A 512 22.96 1.42 24.14
CA LYS A 512 22.15 1.86 25.29
C LYS A 512 22.22 3.37 25.49
N MET A 513 23.42 3.96 25.35
CA MET A 513 23.62 5.40 25.42
C MET A 513 22.83 6.13 24.32
N ALA A 514 22.86 5.61 23.09
CA ALA A 514 22.15 6.19 21.96
C ALA A 514 20.62 6.04 22.08
N GLU A 515 20.13 4.90 22.57
CA GLU A 515 18.71 4.69 22.86
C GLU A 515 18.20 5.66 23.92
N ALA A 516 18.96 5.87 25.00
CA ALA A 516 18.61 6.84 26.04
C ALA A 516 18.56 8.26 25.49
N ALA A 517 19.57 8.67 24.70
CA ALA A 517 19.61 9.98 24.07
C ALA A 517 18.42 10.20 23.11
N PHE A 518 18.13 9.21 22.27
CA PHE A 518 17.00 9.25 21.35
C PHE A 518 15.65 9.29 22.06
N GLN A 519 15.47 8.54 23.14
CA GLN A 519 14.24 8.60 23.95
C GLN A 519 14.03 9.98 24.57
N ILE A 520 15.09 10.58 25.13
CA ILE A 520 15.02 11.93 25.71
C ILE A 520 14.68 12.96 24.62
N GLU A 521 15.34 12.90 23.46
CA GLU A 521 15.07 13.82 22.34
C GLU A 521 13.64 13.64 21.79
N GLN A 522 13.17 12.40 21.67
CA GLN A 522 11.81 12.10 21.25
C GLN A 522 10.77 12.59 22.25
N MET A 523 10.99 12.37 23.55
CA MET A 523 10.08 12.84 24.60
C MET A 523 10.14 14.35 24.79
N ALA A 524 11.29 14.99 24.61
CA ALA A 524 11.41 16.45 24.58
C ALA A 524 10.62 17.03 23.41
N SER A 525 10.79 16.44 22.22
CA SER A 525 10.02 16.79 21.02
C SER A 525 8.51 16.54 21.21
N ALA A 526 8.15 15.47 21.92
CA ALA A 526 6.76 15.14 22.23
C ALA A 526 6.17 16.01 23.35
N LYS A 527 6.94 16.46 24.33
CA LYS A 527 6.49 17.43 25.33
C LYS A 527 6.15 18.78 24.69
N LEU A 528 6.86 19.10 23.61
CA LEU A 528 6.56 20.23 22.74
C LEU A 528 5.34 19.97 21.82
N SER A 529 4.71 18.79 21.84
CA SER A 529 3.77 18.35 20.79
C SER A 529 2.53 19.21 20.61
N ALA A 530 2.23 20.15 21.50
CA ALA A 530 1.29 21.21 21.21
C ALA A 530 1.78 22.55 21.77
N ALA A 531 2.31 23.41 20.91
CA ALA A 531 2.67 24.78 21.27
C ALA A 531 1.42 25.66 21.13
N GLU A 532 0.90 26.13 22.26
CA GLU A 532 -0.05 27.24 22.29
C GLU A 532 0.73 28.54 22.05
N VAL A 533 0.38 29.26 20.99
CA VAL A 533 1.11 30.47 20.57
C VAL A 533 0.15 31.64 20.43
N THR A 534 0.58 32.79 20.95
CA THR A 534 -0.14 34.06 20.80
C THR A 534 0.34 34.77 19.53
N VAL A 535 -0.58 34.99 18.59
CA VAL A 535 -0.34 35.82 17.40
C VAL A 535 -0.63 37.26 17.80
N ALA A 536 0.42 38.00 18.16
CA ALA A 536 0.28 39.30 18.82
C ALA A 536 -0.23 40.43 17.91
N ASN A 537 0.10 40.41 16.61
CA ASN A 537 -0.22 41.48 15.67
C ASN A 537 -0.43 40.96 14.24
N ASP A 538 -1.01 41.81 13.39
CA ASP A 538 -1.39 41.45 12.02
C ASP A 538 -0.17 41.05 11.17
N ASP A 539 0.97 41.73 11.34
CA ASP A 539 2.23 41.40 10.64
C ASP A 539 2.67 39.95 10.92
N MET A 540 2.63 39.52 12.19
CA MET A 540 2.93 38.15 12.57
C MET A 540 1.94 37.15 11.97
N ARG A 541 0.63 37.47 11.98
CA ARG A 541 -0.42 36.65 11.34
C ARG A 541 -0.14 36.48 9.85
N GLN A 542 0.17 37.57 9.14
CA GLN A 542 0.47 37.56 7.71
C GLN A 542 1.73 36.75 7.38
N LYS A 543 2.79 36.88 8.18
CA LYS A 543 4.03 36.10 8.00
C LYS A 543 3.79 34.61 8.21
N LEU A 544 3.02 34.21 9.23
CA LEU A 544 2.60 32.82 9.45
C LEU A 544 1.73 32.31 8.31
N TYR A 545 0.74 33.09 7.88
CA TYR A 545 -0.16 32.75 6.79
C TYR A 545 0.59 32.39 5.51
N ARG A 546 1.58 33.21 5.12
CA ARG A 546 2.39 33.00 3.91
C ARG A 546 3.18 31.68 3.90
N ILE A 547 3.52 31.15 5.07
CA ILE A 547 4.27 29.89 5.20
C ILE A 547 3.37 28.69 5.54
N LEU A 548 2.11 28.90 5.91
CA LEU A 548 1.12 27.85 6.16
C LEU A 548 0.60 27.27 4.85
N ILE A 549 0.97 26.02 4.55
CA ILE A 549 0.53 25.31 3.35
C ILE A 549 -0.27 24.07 3.71
N TYR A 550 -1.31 23.77 2.92
CA TYR A 550 -2.06 22.53 3.10
C TYR A 550 -1.25 21.34 2.57
N ARG A 551 -0.92 20.39 3.45
CA ARG A 551 -0.20 19.15 3.07
C ARG A 551 -1.11 17.94 3.22
N ARG A 552 -1.29 17.21 2.11
CA ARG A 552 -2.09 15.97 2.09
C ARG A 552 -1.52 14.89 3.01
N LYS A 553 -0.19 14.78 3.10
CA LYS A 553 0.49 13.77 3.94
C LYS A 553 0.23 13.96 5.44
N THR A 554 0.32 15.19 5.92
CA THR A 554 0.11 15.54 7.34
C THR A 554 -1.35 15.84 7.67
N ARG A 555 -2.23 15.84 6.64
CA ARG A 555 -3.66 16.13 6.71
C ARG A 555 -3.90 17.46 7.43
N GLY A 556 -3.47 18.59 6.87
CA GLY A 556 -3.75 19.91 7.46
C GLY A 556 -2.84 21.02 6.98
N ARG A 557 -3.03 22.23 7.54
CA ARG A 557 -2.17 23.39 7.30
C ARG A 557 -0.89 23.25 8.13
N THR A 558 0.25 23.18 7.46
CA THR A 558 1.57 22.99 8.08
C THR A 558 2.52 24.09 7.67
N LEU A 559 3.44 24.47 8.55
CA LEU A 559 4.48 25.41 8.22
C LEU A 559 5.48 24.81 7.21
N SER A 560 5.63 25.48 6.08
CA SER A 560 6.61 25.14 5.03
C SER A 560 8.05 25.46 5.43
N LYS A 561 8.23 26.41 6.36
CA LYS A 561 9.49 26.88 6.93
C LYS A 561 9.34 26.98 8.45
N ALA A 562 10.45 27.00 9.19
CA ALA A 562 10.39 27.32 10.62
C ALA A 562 9.92 28.77 10.82
N PHE A 563 9.29 29.05 11.96
CA PHE A 563 8.90 30.39 12.41
C PHE A 563 9.55 30.68 13.76
N PRO A 564 10.83 31.13 13.77
CA PRO A 564 11.61 31.26 15.00
C PRO A 564 11.00 32.22 16.03
N ALA A 565 10.28 33.25 15.59
CA ALA A 565 9.64 34.23 16.47
C ALA A 565 8.64 33.61 17.46
N LEU A 566 8.06 32.44 17.14
CA LEU A 566 7.16 31.69 18.01
C LEU A 566 7.73 30.32 18.42
N GLY A 567 9.02 30.06 18.14
CA GLY A 567 9.64 28.77 18.40
C GLY A 567 9.06 27.60 17.60
N LEU A 568 8.37 27.87 16.47
CA LEU A 568 7.70 26.81 15.70
C LEU A 568 8.66 26.22 14.65
N PRO A 569 9.03 24.93 14.72
CA PRO A 569 9.85 24.30 13.68
C PRO A 569 9.09 24.13 12.36
N LYS A 570 9.84 23.87 11.28
CA LYS A 570 9.26 23.46 9.99
C LYS A 570 8.42 22.19 10.17
N GLY A 571 7.26 22.13 9.53
CA GLY A 571 6.35 20.99 9.61
C GLY A 571 5.32 21.07 10.72
N SER A 572 5.46 22.01 11.66
CA SER A 572 4.45 22.29 12.70
C SER A 572 3.07 22.46 12.05
N ARG A 573 2.07 21.75 12.57
CA ARG A 573 0.72 21.74 11.98
C ARG A 573 -0.22 22.58 12.83
N LEU A 574 -0.99 23.45 12.20
CA LEU A 574 -2.05 24.20 12.87
C LEU A 574 -3.17 23.24 13.32
N GLU A 575 -3.53 23.28 14.59
CA GLU A 575 -4.55 22.45 15.22
C GLU A 575 -5.79 23.26 15.61
N PRO A 576 -6.98 22.64 15.57
CA PRO A 576 -8.16 23.17 16.25
C PRO A 576 -7.89 23.37 17.74
N SER A 577 -8.38 24.47 18.29
CA SER A 577 -8.32 24.79 19.72
C SER A 577 -9.65 25.38 20.19
N ALA A 578 -9.81 25.59 21.49
CA ALA A 578 -11.01 26.26 22.03
C ALA A 578 -11.17 27.69 21.47
N ALA A 579 -10.06 28.43 21.32
CA ALA A 579 -10.05 29.78 20.78
C ALA A 579 -10.19 29.83 19.24
N MET A 580 -9.79 28.76 18.55
CA MET A 580 -9.88 28.66 17.09
C MET A 580 -10.32 27.24 16.69
N PRO A 581 -11.64 26.94 16.74
CA PRO A 581 -12.17 25.62 16.44
C PRO A 581 -12.00 25.21 14.97
N ASP A 582 -11.94 26.19 14.07
CA ASP A 582 -11.71 25.99 12.64
C ASP A 582 -10.39 26.66 12.22
N VAL A 583 -9.44 25.85 11.77
CA VAL A 583 -8.11 26.30 11.32
C VAL A 583 -8.15 27.13 10.03
N ALA A 584 -9.30 27.14 9.33
CA ALA A 584 -9.54 28.06 8.21
C ALA A 584 -9.77 29.50 8.67
N LEU A 585 -10.27 29.69 9.90
CA LEU A 585 -10.52 31.04 10.45
C LEU A 585 -9.23 31.80 10.75
N PHE A 586 -8.08 31.12 10.81
CA PHE A 586 -6.77 31.74 11.07
C PHE A 586 -6.53 33.00 10.23
N ASP A 587 -7.01 33.01 8.98
CA ASP A 587 -6.77 34.09 8.03
C ASP A 587 -7.61 35.35 8.34
N SER A 588 -8.75 35.17 9.02
CA SER A 588 -9.72 36.22 9.37
C SER A 588 -9.73 36.59 10.86
N MET A 589 -8.98 35.88 11.71
CA MET A 589 -8.92 36.17 13.15
C MET A 589 -8.31 37.56 13.40
N THR A 590 -8.97 38.38 14.22
CA THR A 590 -8.43 39.66 14.68
C THR A 590 -7.32 39.43 15.70
N THR A 591 -6.21 40.16 15.57
CA THR A 591 -5.08 40.05 16.51
C THR A 591 -5.27 41.00 17.70
N PRO A 592 -4.86 40.61 18.92
CA PRO A 592 -4.18 39.36 19.26
C PRO A 592 -5.14 38.16 19.41
N PHE A 593 -4.71 36.97 19.00
CA PHE A 593 -5.43 35.72 19.27
C PHE A 593 -4.47 34.57 19.58
N ILE A 594 -5.01 33.52 20.18
CA ILE A 594 -4.26 32.32 20.53
C ILE A 594 -4.61 31.19 19.55
N CYS A 595 -3.60 30.47 19.09
CA CYS A 595 -3.78 29.28 18.27
C CYS A 595 -2.83 28.16 18.72
N GLN A 596 -3.14 26.92 18.35
CA GLN A 596 -2.38 25.75 18.76
C GLN A 596 -1.68 25.12 17.57
N PHE A 597 -0.39 24.79 17.71
CA PHE A 597 0.38 24.06 16.71
C PHE A 597 0.82 22.71 17.25
N TYR A 598 0.54 21.64 16.51
CA TYR A 598 1.09 20.33 16.78
C TYR A 598 2.53 20.20 16.28
N LEU A 599 3.46 19.98 17.19
CA LEU A 599 4.89 19.80 16.92
C LEU A 599 5.21 18.32 16.68
N GLY A 600 4.56 17.74 15.66
CA GLY A 600 4.86 16.39 15.22
C GLY A 600 6.11 16.38 14.34
N GLY A 601 7.08 15.50 14.64
CA GLY A 601 8.20 15.26 13.72
C GLY A 601 7.73 14.87 12.32
N GLU A 602 8.55 15.12 11.29
CA GLU A 602 8.21 14.87 9.87
C GLU A 602 7.75 13.42 9.59
N HIS A 603 8.07 12.49 10.50
CA HIS A 603 7.73 11.07 10.42
C HIS A 603 6.80 10.57 11.55
N GLY A 604 6.26 11.48 12.38
CA GLY A 604 5.33 11.13 13.43
C GLY A 604 4.06 10.47 12.87
N ARG A 605 3.77 9.23 13.30
CA ARG A 605 2.51 8.55 12.96
C ARG A 605 1.31 9.18 13.68
N VAL A 606 1.56 9.77 14.84
CA VAL A 606 0.58 10.58 15.55
C VAL A 606 0.55 11.95 14.88
N LEU A 607 -0.57 12.20 14.23
CA LEU A 607 -0.98 13.48 13.69
C LEU A 607 -1.97 13.99 14.72
N HIS A 608 -1.81 15.07 15.46
CA HIS A 608 -2.78 15.57 16.45
C HIS A 608 -2.61 14.94 17.84
N ASP A 609 -2.73 15.79 18.85
CA ASP A 609 -2.90 15.36 20.24
C ASP A 609 -4.20 14.56 20.35
N SER A 610 -4.17 13.45 21.10
CA SER A 610 -5.33 12.58 21.21
C SER A 610 -6.30 13.18 22.24
N PRO A 611 -7.52 13.59 21.86
CA PRO A 611 -8.47 14.15 22.81
C PRO A 611 -8.84 13.14 23.91
N PHE A 612 -8.68 11.84 23.66
CA PHE A 612 -8.88 10.79 24.65
C PHE A 612 -7.92 10.90 25.84
N LEU A 613 -6.68 11.35 25.63
CA LEU A 613 -5.70 11.50 26.71
C LEU A 613 -5.99 12.71 27.62
N ARG A 614 -6.96 13.56 27.24
CA ARG A 614 -7.44 14.67 28.08
C ARG A 614 -8.59 14.27 29.00
N ILE A 615 -9.18 13.09 28.81
CA ILE A 615 -10.27 12.61 29.65
C ILE A 615 -9.68 12.18 31.01
N PRO A 616 -10.16 12.72 32.15
CA PRO A 616 -9.67 12.33 33.47
C PRO A 616 -9.72 10.82 33.66
N GLY A 617 -8.60 10.23 34.09
CA GLY A 617 -8.47 8.79 34.29
C GLY A 617 -8.10 8.01 33.02
N VAL A 618 -8.10 8.61 31.83
CA VAL A 618 -7.60 7.96 30.61
C VAL A 618 -6.12 8.30 30.44
N SER A 619 -5.29 7.27 30.37
CA SER A 619 -3.85 7.40 30.13
C SER A 619 -3.36 6.27 29.21
N LEU A 620 -2.09 6.29 28.82
CA LEU A 620 -1.50 5.15 28.09
C LEU A 620 -1.51 3.84 28.90
N ALA A 621 -1.63 3.93 30.24
CA ALA A 621 -1.78 2.76 31.10
C ALA A 621 -3.20 2.17 31.02
N THR A 622 -4.22 3.00 30.73
CA THR A 622 -5.60 2.53 30.56
C THR A 622 -5.91 2.07 29.14
N TRP A 623 -4.96 2.22 28.21
CA TRP A 623 -5.08 1.65 26.87
C TRP A 623 -4.75 0.17 26.91
N ASN A 624 -5.70 -0.63 26.45
CA ASN A 624 -5.53 -2.06 26.35
C ASN A 624 -4.75 -2.41 25.09
N ILE A 625 -3.78 -3.31 25.25
CA ILE A 625 -2.99 -3.82 24.13
C ILE A 625 -3.75 -4.96 23.49
N ASP A 626 -4.03 -4.83 22.20
CA ASP A 626 -4.91 -5.76 21.48
C ASP A 626 -4.13 -6.96 20.89
N LEU A 627 -4.65 -8.17 21.04
CA LEU A 627 -4.03 -9.39 20.48
C LEU A 627 -4.01 -9.40 18.95
N LEU A 628 -4.98 -8.74 18.33
CA LEU A 628 -5.19 -8.76 16.88
C LEU A 628 -3.97 -8.16 16.17
N HIS A 629 -3.50 -7.01 16.63
CA HIS A 629 -2.36 -6.31 16.04
C HIS A 629 -1.04 -6.79 16.59
N THR A 630 -0.96 -7.16 17.87
CA THR A 630 0.31 -7.51 18.54
C THR A 630 0.72 -8.96 18.33
N TRP A 631 -0.23 -9.89 18.42
CA TRP A 631 0.00 -11.32 18.25
C TRP A 631 -0.26 -11.72 16.79
N HIS A 632 -1.51 -11.66 16.33
CA HIS A 632 -1.92 -12.20 15.03
C HIS A 632 -1.25 -11.49 13.84
N PHE A 633 -1.34 -10.16 13.76
CA PHE A 633 -0.65 -9.37 12.73
C PHE A 633 0.80 -9.01 13.10
N GLY A 634 1.32 -9.56 14.19
CA GLY A 634 2.67 -9.36 14.65
C GLY A 634 3.54 -10.59 14.37
N PRO A 635 4.22 -11.14 15.39
CA PRO A 635 5.11 -12.28 15.24
C PRO A 635 4.46 -13.52 14.62
N LEU A 636 3.19 -13.81 14.94
CA LEU A 636 2.51 -15.01 14.45
C LEU A 636 2.33 -15.00 12.93
N SER A 637 1.90 -13.87 12.36
CA SER A 637 1.79 -13.69 10.91
C SER A 637 3.14 -13.87 10.21
N THR A 638 4.22 -13.31 10.75
CA THR A 638 5.57 -13.50 10.19
C THR A 638 6.03 -14.95 10.29
N PHE A 639 5.79 -15.62 11.42
CA PHE A 639 6.08 -17.05 11.58
C PHE A 639 5.36 -17.89 10.52
N ILE A 640 4.04 -17.73 10.36
CA ILE A 640 3.24 -18.47 9.38
C ILE A 640 3.74 -18.21 7.96
N THR A 641 3.94 -16.94 7.58
CA THR A 641 4.41 -16.58 6.23
C THR A 641 5.78 -17.17 5.93
N VAL A 642 6.76 -17.00 6.83
CA VAL A 642 8.12 -17.51 6.62
C VAL A 642 8.12 -19.03 6.51
N THR A 643 7.36 -19.70 7.38
CA THR A 643 7.27 -21.16 7.38
C THR A 643 6.66 -21.68 6.07
N LEU A 644 5.50 -21.15 5.66
CA LEU A 644 4.83 -21.58 4.43
C LEU A 644 5.67 -21.29 3.18
N ARG A 645 6.36 -20.14 3.12
CA ARG A 645 7.28 -19.83 2.03
C ARG A 645 8.43 -20.82 1.97
N ARG A 646 9.01 -21.17 3.11
CA ARG A 646 10.09 -22.13 3.17
C ARG A 646 9.66 -23.53 2.74
N PHE A 647 8.43 -23.94 3.07
CA PHE A 647 7.89 -25.17 2.49
C PHE A 647 7.78 -25.12 0.95
N LEU A 648 7.40 -23.98 0.35
CA LEU A 648 7.36 -23.86 -1.13
C LEU A 648 8.74 -23.99 -1.77
N ASP A 649 9.81 -23.69 -1.03
CA ASP A 649 11.19 -23.89 -1.50
C ASP A 649 11.65 -25.36 -1.38
N THR A 650 10.94 -26.22 -0.62
CA THR A 650 11.23 -27.65 -0.50
C THR A 650 10.60 -28.47 -1.64
N ASP A 651 11.01 -29.73 -1.77
CA ASP A 651 10.46 -30.63 -2.79
C ASP A 651 9.20 -31.40 -2.31
N ILE A 652 8.67 -31.08 -1.12
CA ILE A 652 7.48 -31.74 -0.55
C ILE A 652 6.25 -31.60 -1.45
N TRP A 653 6.07 -30.41 -2.05
CA TRP A 653 4.94 -30.10 -2.91
C TRP A 653 5.31 -29.80 -4.35
N LYS A 654 6.61 -29.87 -4.70
CA LYS A 654 7.03 -29.62 -6.07
C LYS A 654 6.78 -30.87 -6.91
N PRO A 655 6.05 -30.76 -8.03
CA PRO A 655 5.93 -31.87 -8.95
C PRO A 655 7.28 -32.12 -9.65
N SER A 656 7.63 -33.39 -9.86
CA SER A 656 8.85 -33.81 -10.58
C SER A 656 8.74 -33.60 -12.10
N ILE A 657 8.22 -32.45 -12.53
CA ILE A 657 8.06 -32.10 -13.95
C ILE A 657 9.26 -31.27 -14.39
N VAL A 658 9.98 -31.76 -15.40
CA VAL A 658 11.13 -31.07 -16.00
C VAL A 658 10.64 -29.92 -16.91
N GLY A 659 11.36 -28.80 -16.90
CA GLY A 659 11.12 -27.69 -17.83
C GLY A 659 10.20 -26.58 -17.33
N LEU A 660 9.65 -26.70 -16.12
CA LEU A 660 8.86 -25.62 -15.50
C LEU A 660 9.76 -24.54 -14.90
N ASP A 661 9.34 -23.28 -15.03
CA ASP A 661 10.02 -22.18 -14.36
C ASP A 661 9.74 -22.16 -12.84
N LYS A 662 10.50 -21.37 -12.09
CA LYS A 662 10.34 -21.27 -10.62
C LYS A 662 8.97 -20.73 -10.21
N GLU A 663 8.36 -19.85 -11.01
CA GLU A 663 7.05 -19.28 -10.71
C GLU A 663 5.94 -20.31 -10.89
N GLU A 664 5.99 -21.10 -11.96
CA GLU A 664 5.11 -22.22 -12.25
C GLU A 664 5.21 -23.31 -11.18
N LEU A 665 6.44 -23.68 -10.80
CA LEU A 665 6.68 -24.62 -9.69
C LEU A 665 6.07 -24.13 -8.37
N ASN A 666 6.21 -22.84 -8.06
CA ASN A 666 5.59 -22.26 -6.87
C ASN A 666 4.06 -22.23 -6.94
N LYS A 667 3.47 -21.99 -8.12
CA LYS A 667 2.03 -22.03 -8.34
C LYS A 667 1.49 -23.46 -8.12
N LEU A 668 2.16 -24.47 -8.67
CA LEU A 668 1.79 -25.87 -8.50
C LEU A 668 1.95 -26.33 -7.05
N SER A 669 3.07 -25.99 -6.41
CA SER A 669 3.31 -26.28 -4.99
C SER A 669 2.25 -25.66 -4.09
N LEU A 670 1.81 -24.44 -4.40
CA LEU A 670 0.73 -23.78 -3.68
C LEU A 670 -0.63 -24.50 -3.90
N LEU A 671 -0.90 -25.07 -5.08
CA LEU A 671 -2.12 -25.85 -5.30
C LEU A 671 -2.15 -27.10 -4.42
N CYS A 672 -1.03 -27.82 -4.32
CA CYS A 672 -0.88 -28.97 -3.42
C CYS A 672 -1.07 -28.56 -1.95
N MET A 673 -0.38 -27.49 -1.52
CA MET A 673 -0.54 -26.93 -0.17
C MET A 673 -2.00 -26.56 0.14
N ARG A 674 -2.73 -25.99 -0.82
CA ARG A 674 -4.16 -25.65 -0.66
C ARG A 674 -5.03 -26.89 -0.53
N ALA A 675 -4.76 -27.95 -1.28
CA ALA A 675 -5.48 -29.21 -1.16
C ALA A 675 -5.29 -29.82 0.23
N GLU A 676 -4.07 -29.77 0.77
CA GLU A 676 -3.79 -30.21 2.13
C GLU A 676 -4.44 -29.31 3.19
N LEU A 677 -4.42 -27.99 3.00
CA LEU A 677 -5.09 -27.05 3.89
C LEU A 677 -6.61 -27.32 3.96
N GLN A 678 -7.24 -27.59 2.81
CA GLN A 678 -8.66 -27.96 2.76
C GLN A 678 -8.93 -29.30 3.43
N SER A 679 -8.04 -30.28 3.25
CA SER A 679 -8.12 -31.58 3.90
C SER A 679 -7.99 -31.46 5.42
N HIS A 680 -7.04 -30.64 5.89
CA HIS A 680 -6.88 -30.28 7.29
C HIS A 680 -8.16 -29.67 7.87
N TYR A 681 -8.75 -28.67 7.21
CA TYR A 681 -10.01 -28.07 7.66
C TYR A 681 -11.19 -29.05 7.63
N LYS A 682 -11.24 -29.96 6.65
CA LYS A 682 -12.25 -31.03 6.61
C LYS A 682 -12.11 -31.96 7.81
N LEU A 683 -10.89 -32.39 8.13
CA LEU A 683 -10.61 -33.24 9.28
C LEU A 683 -10.95 -32.52 10.60
N ARG A 684 -10.59 -31.24 10.73
CA ARG A 684 -10.93 -30.43 11.91
C ARG A 684 -12.44 -30.30 12.12
N ARG A 685 -13.22 -30.07 11.06
CA ARG A 685 -14.69 -30.09 11.13
C ARG A 685 -15.27 -31.41 11.62
N GLN A 686 -14.61 -32.54 11.33
CA GLN A 686 -15.06 -33.87 11.73
C GLN A 686 -14.64 -34.21 13.16
N THR A 687 -13.46 -33.76 13.59
CA THR A 687 -12.82 -34.18 14.85
C THR A 687 -13.03 -33.21 16.00
N ASP A 688 -13.24 -31.92 15.73
CA ASP A 688 -13.53 -30.90 16.74
C ASP A 688 -15.00 -30.45 16.64
N PRO A 689 -15.88 -30.90 17.55
CA PRO A 689 -17.29 -30.52 17.57
C PRO A 689 -17.51 -29.00 17.66
N ASN A 690 -16.54 -28.27 18.22
CA ASN A 690 -16.60 -26.82 18.37
C ASN A 690 -16.00 -26.05 17.19
N TRP A 691 -15.47 -26.74 16.17
CA TRP A 691 -14.89 -26.08 15.00
C TRP A 691 -15.89 -25.18 14.27
N SER A 692 -17.17 -25.56 14.23
CA SER A 692 -18.23 -24.72 13.66
C SER A 692 -18.37 -23.36 14.34
N LYS A 693 -18.05 -23.26 15.63
CA LYS A 693 -18.15 -22.04 16.45
C LYS A 693 -16.82 -21.30 16.58
N LYS A 694 -15.70 -22.02 16.61
CA LYS A 694 -14.37 -21.49 16.94
C LYS A 694 -13.36 -21.56 15.78
N GLY A 695 -13.60 -22.42 14.80
CA GLY A 695 -12.73 -22.63 13.66
C GLY A 695 -12.66 -21.39 12.77
N SER A 696 -11.47 -21.10 12.27
CA SER A 696 -11.25 -20.07 11.26
C SER A 696 -10.51 -20.66 10.09
N GLU A 697 -11.00 -20.39 8.88
CA GLU A 697 -10.52 -21.02 7.66
C GLU A 697 -10.13 -19.99 6.63
N VAL A 698 -8.97 -20.17 6.01
CA VAL A 698 -8.58 -19.44 4.80
C VAL A 698 -9.21 -20.12 3.59
N TRP A 699 -10.16 -19.43 2.96
CA TRP A 699 -10.84 -19.94 1.76
C TRP A 699 -9.94 -20.06 0.54
N ASN A 700 -8.98 -19.14 0.39
CA ASN A 700 -8.16 -19.03 -0.81
C ASN A 700 -6.77 -18.51 -0.45
N LEU A 701 -5.82 -19.42 -0.20
CA LEU A 701 -4.43 -19.05 0.00
C LEU A 701 -3.77 -18.74 -1.37
N THR A 702 -3.14 -17.57 -1.50
CA THR A 702 -2.49 -17.11 -2.73
C THR A 702 -1.00 -16.81 -2.52
N LEU A 703 -0.21 -16.87 -3.58
CA LEU A 703 1.21 -16.46 -3.52
C LEU A 703 1.35 -15.00 -3.08
N SER A 704 0.41 -14.12 -3.47
CA SER A 704 0.41 -12.71 -3.04
C SER A 704 0.19 -12.52 -1.53
N MET A 705 -0.49 -13.45 -0.85
CA MET A 705 -0.62 -13.45 0.61
C MET A 705 0.69 -13.84 1.29
N LEU A 706 1.54 -14.59 0.60
CA LEU A 706 2.85 -15.04 1.06
C LEU A 706 3.99 -14.13 0.56
N ALA A 707 3.77 -13.31 -0.47
CA ALA A 707 4.81 -12.56 -1.17
C ALA A 707 5.52 -11.48 -0.32
N GLU A 708 4.82 -10.91 0.66
CA GLU A 708 5.34 -9.83 1.50
C GLU A 708 5.95 -10.36 2.81
N LYS A 709 6.49 -9.44 3.63
CA LYS A 709 7.04 -9.75 4.96
C LYS A 709 5.97 -10.24 5.95
N HIS A 710 4.69 -9.96 5.66
CA HIS A 710 3.56 -10.24 6.53
C HIS A 710 2.45 -10.94 5.77
N LEU A 711 1.77 -11.88 6.44
CA LEU A 711 0.63 -12.61 5.92
C LEU A 711 -0.56 -11.67 5.72
N LYS A 712 -1.12 -11.66 4.50
CA LYS A 712 -2.37 -10.91 4.20
C LYS A 712 -3.65 -11.72 4.50
N ALA A 713 -3.63 -12.53 5.56
CA ALA A 713 -4.81 -13.22 6.06
C ALA A 713 -5.54 -12.36 7.10
N LYS A 714 -6.82 -12.63 7.37
CA LYS A 714 -7.48 -12.01 8.52
C LYS A 714 -6.89 -12.56 9.81
N ALA A 715 -6.89 -11.75 10.87
CA ALA A 715 -6.32 -12.18 12.14
C ALA A 715 -6.97 -13.47 12.68
N ALA A 716 -8.30 -13.63 12.57
CA ALA A 716 -8.98 -14.88 12.93
C ALA A 716 -8.42 -16.10 12.16
N GLU A 717 -8.17 -15.93 10.87
CA GLU A 717 -7.70 -16.98 9.98
C GLU A 717 -6.28 -17.47 10.35
N THR A 718 -5.51 -16.66 11.07
CA THR A 718 -4.17 -17.05 11.53
C THR A 718 -4.18 -18.19 12.55
N HIS A 719 -5.25 -18.35 13.35
CA HIS A 719 -5.35 -19.50 14.27
C HIS A 719 -5.45 -20.83 13.52
N GLY A 720 -6.33 -20.88 12.50
CA GLY A 720 -6.48 -22.07 11.67
C GLY A 720 -5.22 -22.37 10.86
N LEU A 721 -4.54 -21.32 10.36
CA LEU A 721 -3.26 -21.49 9.69
C LEU A 721 -2.12 -21.93 10.61
N LEU A 722 -2.07 -21.44 11.86
CA LEU A 722 -1.06 -21.88 12.83
C LEU A 722 -1.19 -23.38 13.09
N ALA A 723 -2.42 -23.86 13.33
CA ALA A 723 -2.68 -25.28 13.52
C ALA A 723 -2.25 -26.12 12.29
N PHE A 724 -2.60 -25.66 11.09
CA PHE A 724 -2.16 -26.29 9.84
C PHE A 724 -0.64 -26.32 9.70
N VAL A 725 0.05 -25.20 9.90
CA VAL A 725 1.51 -25.10 9.78
C VAL A 725 2.21 -26.04 10.75
N CYS A 726 1.76 -26.10 12.01
CA CYS A 726 2.33 -27.01 13.01
C CYS A 726 2.12 -28.48 12.63
N GLU A 727 0.94 -28.81 12.08
CA GLU A 727 0.65 -30.16 11.58
C GLU A 727 1.57 -30.52 10.40
N MET A 728 1.80 -29.60 9.45
CA MET A 728 2.70 -29.84 8.32
C MET A 728 4.16 -30.02 8.77
N LEU A 729 4.64 -29.19 9.70
CA LEU A 729 5.99 -29.33 10.28
C LEU A 729 6.17 -30.68 10.98
N GLN A 730 5.12 -31.18 11.64
CA GLN A 730 5.16 -32.49 12.29
C GLN A 730 5.07 -33.63 11.28
N LYS A 731 4.11 -33.56 10.34
CA LYS A 731 3.86 -34.56 9.29
C LYS A 731 5.08 -34.80 8.41
N TYR A 732 5.76 -33.71 8.02
CA TYR A 732 6.94 -33.78 7.15
C TYR A 732 8.27 -33.74 7.91
N SER A 733 8.26 -33.86 9.25
CA SER A 733 9.48 -33.76 10.07
C SER A 733 10.62 -34.65 9.60
N HIS A 734 10.34 -35.91 9.28
CA HIS A 734 11.35 -36.84 8.76
C HIS A 734 11.93 -36.35 7.43
N GLN A 735 11.08 -36.03 6.45
CA GLN A 735 11.54 -35.54 5.14
C GLN A 735 12.33 -34.23 5.25
N LEU A 736 11.89 -33.31 6.11
CA LEU A 736 12.58 -32.05 6.39
C LEU A 736 13.92 -32.26 7.11
N SER A 737 14.08 -33.35 7.88
CA SER A 737 15.34 -33.70 8.54
C SER A 737 16.32 -34.43 7.62
N THR A 738 15.84 -35.07 6.54
CA THR A 738 16.69 -35.80 5.59
C THR A 738 16.97 -35.03 4.31
N SER A 739 16.22 -33.96 4.03
CA SER A 739 16.36 -33.13 2.82
C SER A 739 16.95 -31.76 3.13
N GLY A 740 17.60 -31.16 2.13
CA GLY A 740 18.22 -29.84 2.26
C GLY A 740 19.55 -29.84 3.02
N SER A 741 20.03 -28.63 3.33
CA SER A 741 21.25 -28.45 4.12
C SER A 741 21.02 -28.68 5.61
N GLU A 742 22.06 -28.95 6.40
CA GLU A 742 21.99 -29.00 7.87
C GLU A 742 21.35 -27.73 8.47
N GLN A 743 21.59 -26.58 7.83
CA GLN A 743 20.96 -25.31 8.21
C GLN A 743 19.45 -25.31 7.96
N ASP A 744 18.97 -25.92 6.87
CA ASP A 744 17.54 -26.04 6.60
C ASP A 744 16.88 -27.00 7.59
N GLN A 745 17.54 -28.11 7.92
CA GLN A 745 17.07 -29.08 8.92
C GLN A 745 16.88 -28.42 10.29
N LEU A 746 17.92 -27.73 10.78
CA LEU A 746 17.87 -26.98 12.03
C LEU A 746 16.80 -25.88 11.98
N PHE A 747 16.67 -25.19 10.85
CA PHE A 747 15.65 -24.17 10.65
C PHE A 747 14.23 -24.73 10.84
N PHE A 748 13.89 -25.85 10.19
CA PHE A 748 12.56 -26.47 10.33
C PHE A 748 12.32 -27.05 11.73
N GLU A 749 13.34 -27.60 12.38
CA GLU A 749 13.24 -28.06 13.76
C GLU A 749 12.92 -26.91 14.73
N LEU A 750 13.63 -25.78 14.60
CA LEU A 750 13.37 -24.57 15.38
C LEU A 750 11.95 -24.05 15.14
N LEU A 751 11.49 -24.00 13.88
CA LEU A 751 10.13 -23.56 13.55
C LEU A 751 9.05 -24.50 14.11
N ARG A 752 9.30 -25.81 14.13
CA ARG A 752 8.37 -26.79 14.73
C ARG A 752 8.19 -26.53 16.22
N HIS A 753 9.28 -26.33 16.95
CA HIS A 753 9.23 -26.02 18.38
C HIS A 753 8.65 -24.62 18.66
N ALA A 754 8.90 -23.65 17.77
CA ALA A 754 8.27 -22.34 17.85
C ALA A 754 6.75 -22.46 17.70
N GLY A 755 6.27 -23.13 16.65
CA GLY A 755 4.85 -23.36 16.42
C GLY A 755 4.13 -24.06 17.57
N GLN A 756 4.77 -25.09 18.16
CA GLN A 756 4.26 -25.75 19.38
C GLN A 756 4.12 -24.78 20.56
N SER A 757 5.12 -23.91 20.76
CA SER A 757 5.09 -22.90 21.82
C SER A 757 3.99 -21.85 21.58
N ALA A 758 3.76 -21.45 20.32
CA ALA A 758 2.67 -20.57 19.93
C ALA A 758 1.28 -21.19 20.16
N LEU A 759 1.11 -22.49 19.86
CA LEU A 759 -0.14 -23.21 20.16
C LEU A 759 -0.38 -23.33 21.67
N ALA A 760 0.67 -23.58 22.46
CA ALA A 760 0.57 -23.61 23.91
C ALA A 760 0.19 -22.24 24.49
N PHE A 761 0.77 -21.16 23.97
CA PHE A 761 0.37 -19.79 24.31
C PHE A 761 -1.14 -19.53 24.05
N ASP A 762 -1.63 -19.88 22.86
CA ASP A 762 -3.06 -19.77 22.53
C ASP A 762 -3.94 -20.64 23.45
N ALA A 763 -3.44 -21.81 23.86
CA ALA A 763 -4.14 -22.71 24.77
C ALA A 763 -4.29 -22.12 26.19
N VAL A 764 -3.25 -21.46 26.73
CA VAL A 764 -3.34 -20.76 28.01
C VAL A 764 -4.38 -19.64 27.92
N LEU A 765 -4.29 -18.78 26.90
CA LEU A 765 -5.30 -17.73 26.68
C LEU A 765 -6.73 -18.28 26.56
N ALA A 766 -6.89 -19.48 26.00
CA ALA A 766 -8.19 -20.10 25.81
C ALA A 766 -8.76 -20.80 27.05
N ARG A 767 -7.89 -21.28 27.94
CA ARG A 767 -8.25 -21.96 29.19
C ARG A 767 -8.77 -20.99 30.25
N HIS A 768 -8.26 -19.75 30.26
CA HIS A 768 -8.63 -18.75 31.25
C HIS A 768 -9.78 -17.83 30.77
N GLY A 769 -10.61 -17.39 31.72
CA GLY A 769 -11.79 -16.56 31.48
C GLY A 769 -11.45 -15.09 31.22
N ARG A 770 -12.22 -14.16 31.81
CA ARG A 770 -11.93 -12.71 31.71
C ARG A 770 -10.74 -12.28 32.58
N GLN A 771 -10.38 -13.05 33.59
CA GLN A 771 -9.27 -12.76 34.48
C GLN A 771 -8.11 -13.69 34.15
N ILE A 772 -6.89 -13.14 34.16
CA ILE A 772 -5.63 -13.87 34.07
C ILE A 772 -4.96 -13.69 35.42
N ASP A 773 -4.69 -14.80 36.11
CA ASP A 773 -3.90 -14.76 37.34
C ASP A 773 -2.40 -14.70 37.03
N GLU A 774 -1.58 -14.44 38.05
CA GLU A 774 -0.12 -14.31 37.89
C GLU A 774 0.52 -15.58 37.31
N GLY A 775 0.06 -16.76 37.72
CA GLY A 775 0.57 -18.04 37.22
C GLY A 775 0.27 -18.26 35.74
N ALA A 776 -0.93 -17.90 35.28
CA ALA A 776 -1.31 -17.94 33.88
C ALA A 776 -0.52 -16.93 33.05
N ALA A 777 -0.28 -15.72 33.58
CA ALA A 777 0.57 -14.72 32.93
C ALA A 777 2.03 -15.20 32.82
N GLU A 778 2.56 -15.87 33.84
CA GLU A 778 3.88 -16.50 33.82
C GLU A 778 3.96 -17.63 32.77
N GLU A 779 2.97 -18.52 32.71
CA GLU A 779 2.91 -19.59 31.72
C GLU A 779 2.81 -19.02 30.29
N MET A 780 1.99 -17.97 30.09
CA MET A 780 1.92 -17.21 28.86
C MET A 780 3.29 -16.62 28.47
N LEU A 781 3.97 -15.98 29.42
CA LEU A 781 5.29 -15.40 29.19
C LEU A 781 6.33 -16.47 28.83
N MET A 782 6.32 -17.61 29.50
CA MET A 782 7.21 -18.74 29.22
C MET A 782 7.04 -19.25 27.78
N HIS A 783 5.79 -19.53 27.37
CA HIS A 783 5.51 -20.00 26.01
C HIS A 783 5.84 -18.95 24.95
N TYR A 784 5.53 -17.69 25.21
CA TYR A 784 5.84 -16.59 24.32
C TYR A 784 7.36 -16.35 24.17
N ASN A 785 8.11 -16.37 25.27
CA ASN A 785 9.57 -16.27 25.27
C ASN A 785 10.19 -17.39 24.44
N ARG A 786 9.76 -18.63 24.68
CA ARG A 786 10.24 -19.79 23.92
C ARG A 786 9.95 -19.63 22.42
N PHE A 787 8.74 -19.20 22.06
CA PHE A 787 8.37 -18.93 20.68
C PHE A 787 9.29 -17.88 20.03
N ILE A 788 9.48 -16.71 20.66
CA ILE A 788 10.28 -15.62 20.10
C ILE A 788 11.77 -15.98 20.02
N VAL A 789 12.33 -16.64 21.03
CA VAL A 789 13.74 -17.08 21.02
C VAL A 789 13.98 -18.07 19.88
N LEU A 790 13.08 -19.03 19.68
CA LEU A 790 13.20 -20.01 18.60
C LEU A 790 13.03 -19.35 17.21
N CYS A 791 12.09 -18.42 17.06
CA CYS A 791 11.94 -17.64 15.83
C CYS A 791 13.22 -16.84 15.53
N ASN A 792 13.78 -16.15 16.52
CA ASN A 792 15.01 -15.37 16.36
C ASN A 792 16.20 -16.26 16.00
N ARG A 793 16.35 -17.42 16.64
CA ARG A 793 17.39 -18.41 16.30
C ARG A 793 17.23 -18.97 14.89
N ALA A 794 15.99 -19.12 14.40
CA ALA A 794 15.71 -19.47 13.01
C ALA A 794 15.90 -18.31 12.02
N GLY A 795 16.34 -17.13 12.49
CA GLY A 795 16.60 -15.96 11.64
C GLY A 795 15.36 -15.15 11.27
N LEU A 796 14.23 -15.33 11.96
CA LEU A 796 13.04 -14.51 11.74
C LEU A 796 13.26 -13.11 12.36
N PRO A 797 12.88 -12.03 11.65
CA PRO A 797 13.07 -10.68 12.15
C PRO A 797 12.16 -10.39 13.34
N ILE A 798 12.73 -9.91 14.44
CA ILE A 798 11.95 -9.43 15.59
C ILE A 798 11.28 -8.11 15.22
N LEU A 799 9.95 -8.07 15.31
CA LEU A 799 9.15 -6.88 15.01
C LEU A 799 8.93 -6.06 16.29
N PRO A 800 8.71 -4.73 16.20
CA PRO A 800 8.30 -3.93 17.37
C PRO A 800 7.05 -4.47 18.08
N LYS A 801 6.15 -5.11 17.32
CA LYS A 801 4.96 -5.79 17.86
C LYS A 801 5.30 -6.97 18.78
N ALA A 802 6.47 -7.58 18.61
CA ALA A 802 6.94 -8.61 19.53
C ALA A 802 7.18 -8.04 20.93
N HIS A 803 7.81 -6.87 21.02
CA HIS A 803 7.99 -6.16 22.29
C HIS A 803 6.64 -5.78 22.92
N LEU A 804 5.70 -5.28 22.11
CA LEU A 804 4.37 -4.90 22.59
C LEU A 804 3.58 -6.09 23.17
N MET A 805 3.88 -7.31 22.72
CA MET A 805 3.26 -8.52 23.26
C MET A 805 3.73 -8.84 24.69
N TYR A 806 4.98 -8.52 25.06
CA TYR A 806 5.43 -8.62 26.45
C TYR A 806 4.59 -7.75 27.37
N HIS A 807 4.34 -6.50 26.96
CA HIS A 807 3.46 -5.59 27.69
C HIS A 807 2.02 -6.10 27.73
N CYS A 808 1.53 -6.73 26.66
CA CYS A 808 0.20 -7.35 26.63
C CYS A 808 0.08 -8.45 27.70
N ILE A 809 1.09 -9.31 27.82
CA ILE A 809 1.12 -10.39 28.82
C ILE A 809 1.24 -9.79 30.23
N GLN A 810 2.19 -8.87 30.45
CA GLN A 810 2.38 -8.21 31.75
C GLN A 810 1.11 -7.51 32.24
N ARG A 811 0.45 -6.76 31.36
CA ARG A 811 -0.78 -6.02 31.70
C ARG A 811 -2.00 -6.92 31.83
N SER A 812 -1.97 -8.17 31.37
CA SER A 812 -3.13 -9.06 31.43
C SER A 812 -3.56 -9.41 32.86
N VAL A 813 -2.64 -9.32 33.83
CA VAL A 813 -2.95 -9.50 35.26
C VAL A 813 -3.91 -8.42 35.75
N GLU A 814 -3.72 -7.17 35.32
CA GLU A 814 -4.54 -6.03 35.74
C GLU A 814 -5.73 -5.78 34.79
N GLN A 815 -5.49 -5.86 33.48
CA GLN A 815 -6.46 -5.56 32.42
C GLN A 815 -7.36 -6.76 32.09
N GLY A 816 -7.03 -7.95 32.60
CA GLY A 816 -7.71 -9.20 32.30
C GLY A 816 -7.26 -9.83 30.98
N ASN A 817 -7.98 -10.87 30.57
CA ASN A 817 -7.62 -11.68 29.41
C ASN A 817 -7.77 -10.88 28.11
N PRO A 818 -6.67 -10.68 27.35
CA PRO A 818 -6.69 -9.92 26.11
C PRO A 818 -7.66 -10.43 25.05
N ARG A 819 -8.00 -11.71 25.09
CA ARG A 819 -9.01 -12.32 24.20
C ARG A 819 -10.42 -11.77 24.42
N THR A 820 -10.71 -11.24 25.62
CA THR A 820 -12.08 -10.83 25.99
C THR A 820 -12.41 -9.39 25.67
N TYR A 821 -11.39 -8.53 25.54
CA TYR A 821 -11.55 -7.13 25.12
C TYR A 821 -11.02 -6.86 23.70
N THR A 822 -10.30 -7.82 23.09
CA THR A 822 -9.94 -7.75 21.68
C THR A 822 -11.00 -8.46 20.86
N THR A 823 -12.02 -7.74 20.40
CA THR A 823 -13.05 -8.35 19.55
C THR A 823 -12.90 -7.94 18.08
N TYR A 824 -13.11 -8.89 17.16
CA TYR A 824 -13.20 -8.58 15.72
C TYR A 824 -14.37 -7.64 15.40
N VAL A 825 -15.36 -7.60 16.28
CA VAL A 825 -16.50 -6.69 16.19
C VAL A 825 -16.03 -5.26 16.40
N ASP A 826 -15.20 -5.01 17.42
CA ASP A 826 -14.62 -3.69 17.69
C ASP A 826 -13.72 -3.24 16.54
N GLU A 827 -12.94 -4.15 15.94
CA GLU A 827 -12.15 -3.81 14.75
C GLU A 827 -13.03 -3.46 13.54
N SER A 828 -14.16 -4.14 13.37
CA SER A 828 -15.12 -3.79 12.32
C SER A 828 -15.74 -2.40 12.55
N TYR A 829 -15.99 -2.04 13.82
CA TYR A 829 -16.45 -0.71 14.21
C TYR A 829 -15.34 0.33 13.99
N ASN A 830 -14.11 0.05 14.37
CA ASN A 830 -12.96 0.91 14.09
C ASN A 830 -12.80 1.14 12.59
N GLY A 831 -12.96 0.11 11.76
CA GLY A 831 -12.94 0.23 10.31
C GLY A 831 -14.11 1.04 9.75
N ALA A 832 -15.31 0.92 10.33
CA ALA A 832 -16.48 1.73 9.97
C ALA A 832 -16.28 3.20 10.37
N ILE A 833 -15.88 3.46 11.62
CA ILE A 833 -15.56 4.78 12.15
C ILE A 833 -14.44 5.40 11.30
N ALA A 834 -13.35 4.69 11.03
CA ALA A 834 -12.27 5.19 10.18
C ALA A 834 -12.72 5.53 8.75
N ARG A 835 -13.68 4.79 8.17
CA ARG A 835 -14.29 5.15 6.87
C ARG A 835 -15.18 6.38 6.97
N VAL A 836 -16.01 6.46 8.01
CA VAL A 836 -16.83 7.64 8.31
C VAL A 836 -15.91 8.85 8.45
N CYS A 837 -14.95 8.81 9.38
CA CYS A 837 -13.95 9.85 9.63
C CYS A 837 -13.19 10.28 8.37
N ARG A 838 -12.90 9.36 7.43
CA ARG A 838 -12.26 9.69 6.15
C ARG A 838 -13.19 10.44 5.19
N SER A 839 -14.50 10.22 5.29
CA SER A 839 -15.52 10.84 4.43
C SER A 839 -16.06 12.16 4.95
N VAL A 840 -15.88 12.48 6.25
CA VAL A 840 -16.44 13.71 6.83
C VAL A 840 -15.43 14.86 6.76
N HIS A 841 -15.90 16.04 6.38
CA HIS A 841 -15.18 17.29 6.62
C HIS A 841 -14.94 17.50 8.11
N ARG A 842 -13.76 18.02 8.49
CA ARG A 842 -13.33 18.19 9.89
C ARG A 842 -14.33 18.97 10.74
N ARG A 843 -14.94 20.01 10.17
CA ARG A 843 -15.94 20.86 10.84
C ARG A 843 -17.18 20.10 11.31
N GLY A 844 -17.58 19.04 10.60
CA GLY A 844 -18.72 18.20 10.95
C GLY A 844 -18.31 16.85 11.56
N TRP A 845 -17.02 16.66 11.87
CA TRP A 845 -16.46 15.35 12.18
C TRP A 845 -17.14 14.70 13.39
N ALA A 846 -17.19 15.40 14.52
CA ALA A 846 -17.83 14.88 15.73
C ALA A 846 -19.33 14.60 15.51
N TYR A 847 -20.05 15.55 14.92
CA TYR A 847 -21.48 15.43 14.66
C TYR A 847 -21.82 14.30 13.69
N ALA A 848 -21.08 14.15 12.60
CA ALA A 848 -21.32 13.13 11.61
C ALA A 848 -20.89 11.74 12.08
N VAL A 849 -19.83 11.61 12.87
CA VAL A 849 -19.47 10.35 13.53
C VAL A 849 -20.59 9.95 14.49
N TYR A 850 -21.02 10.86 15.35
CA TYR A 850 -22.09 10.61 16.31
C TYR A 850 -23.42 10.23 15.62
N ARG A 851 -23.87 11.04 14.65
CA ARG A 851 -25.10 10.79 13.89
C ARG A 851 -25.04 9.48 13.11
N LYS A 852 -23.92 9.16 12.46
CA LYS A 852 -23.79 7.90 11.71
C LYS A 852 -23.69 6.68 12.62
N LEU A 853 -23.11 6.80 13.81
CA LEU A 853 -23.12 5.74 14.83
C LEU A 853 -24.53 5.51 15.35
N GLN A 854 -25.28 6.56 15.68
CA GLN A 854 -26.69 6.45 16.07
C GLN A 854 -27.52 5.73 14.99
N ILE A 855 -27.37 6.12 13.71
CA ILE A 855 -28.07 5.44 12.59
C ILE A 855 -27.68 3.95 12.50
N LEU A 856 -26.40 3.62 12.69
CA LEU A 856 -25.94 2.22 12.67
C LEU A 856 -26.54 1.40 13.82
N GLU A 857 -26.73 1.99 14.99
CA GLU A 857 -27.41 1.35 16.12
C GLU A 857 -28.90 1.16 15.84
N THR A 858 -29.59 2.16 15.28
CA THR A 858 -31.01 2.07 14.91
C THR A 858 -31.26 0.97 13.88
N VAL A 859 -30.47 0.94 12.79
CA VAL A 859 -30.59 -0.08 11.74
C VAL A 859 -30.34 -1.49 12.29
N LYS A 860 -29.40 -1.63 13.25
CA LYS A 860 -29.17 -2.93 13.90
C LYS A 860 -30.32 -3.34 14.81
N ALA A 861 -30.91 -2.40 15.56
CA ALA A 861 -32.07 -2.67 16.39
C ALA A 861 -33.24 -3.16 15.54
N GLU A 862 -33.53 -2.48 14.42
CA GLU A 862 -34.57 -2.87 13.46
C GLU A 862 -34.32 -4.24 12.83
N SER A 863 -33.06 -4.56 12.51
CA SER A 863 -32.69 -5.87 11.95
C SER A 863 -32.84 -7.03 12.95
N ARG A 864 -32.79 -6.76 14.26
CA ARG A 864 -33.00 -7.76 15.31
C ARG A 864 -34.48 -7.99 15.63
N THR A 865 -35.32 -6.98 15.40
CA THR A 865 -36.78 -7.08 15.58
C THR A 865 -37.50 -7.72 14.40
N GLY A 866 -36.83 -7.88 13.25
CA GLY A 866 -37.40 -8.45 12.03
C GLY A 866 -37.47 -9.98 11.99
N ASP A 867 -36.73 -10.69 12.85
CA ASP A 867 -36.85 -12.14 13.01
C ASP A 867 -37.86 -12.41 14.14
N GLY A 868 -39.10 -12.70 13.74
CA GLY A 868 -40.26 -12.87 14.63
C GLY A 868 -40.06 -13.98 15.67
N MET A 869 -39.52 -13.59 16.83
CA MET A 869 -39.63 -14.37 18.05
C MET A 869 -40.26 -13.48 19.11
N ASP A 870 -41.57 -13.65 19.25
CA ASP A 870 -42.43 -13.00 20.22
C ASP A 870 -41.98 -13.42 21.63
N CYS A 871 -41.28 -12.52 22.33
CA CYS A 871 -40.88 -12.69 23.72
C CYS A 871 -41.41 -11.50 24.50
N SER A 872 -42.68 -11.60 24.88
CA SER A 872 -43.34 -10.79 25.91
C SER A 872 -42.72 -11.09 27.29
N GLY A 873 -41.53 -10.53 27.51
CA GLY A 873 -40.82 -10.61 28.80
C GLY A 873 -40.09 -9.29 29.06
N GLY A 874 -40.78 -8.35 29.69
CA GLY A 874 -40.28 -7.02 30.01
C GLY A 874 -38.97 -7.06 30.79
N THR A 875 -37.86 -6.82 30.10
CA THR A 875 -36.59 -6.46 30.75
C THR A 875 -36.03 -5.26 30.03
N VAL A 876 -36.04 -4.12 30.72
CA VAL A 876 -35.48 -2.85 30.24
C VAL A 876 -33.99 -3.06 29.96
N PHE A 877 -33.62 -3.17 28.69
CA PHE A 877 -32.23 -3.22 28.25
C PHE A 877 -31.57 -1.86 28.51
N LYS A 878 -30.67 -1.82 29.49
CA LYS A 878 -29.78 -0.67 29.71
C LYS A 878 -28.80 -0.53 28.53
N PRO A 879 -28.52 0.68 28.05
CA PRO A 879 -27.56 0.90 26.98
C PRO A 879 -26.16 0.46 27.41
N TYR A 880 -25.51 -0.33 26.56
CA TYR A 880 -24.09 -0.65 26.70
C TYR A 880 -23.31 0.65 26.52
N TYR A 881 -22.71 1.13 27.61
CA TYR A 881 -21.70 2.18 27.54
C TYR A 881 -20.52 1.65 26.73
N ILE A 882 -20.24 2.32 25.62
CA ILE A 882 -18.99 2.20 24.88
C ILE A 882 -17.86 2.60 25.85
N ARG A 883 -16.95 1.67 26.14
CA ARG A 883 -15.75 1.89 26.96
C ARG A 883 -14.60 2.34 26.08
#